data_AF-A0A934MDG4-F1
#
_entry.id   AF-A0A934MDG4-F1
#
_cell.length_a   1.000
_cell.length_b   1.000
_cell.length_c   1.000
_cell.angle_alpha   90.00
_cell.angle_beta   90.00
_cell.angle_gamma   90.00
#
_symmetry.space_group_name_H-M   'P 1'
#
loop_
_entity.id
_entity.type
_entity.pdbx_description
1 polymer ?
#
loop_
_entity_poly.entity_id
_entity_poly.type
_entity_poly.pdbx_seq_one_letter_code
_entity_poly.pdbx_strand_id
1 'polypeptide(L)'
;MSGFLVGLPVAAAADGTRSVAAQPAVTTDARTATTPTDVEELEVDGVDPVAKAELEQADAAVGDVTAAAEPDLDPGLEVQDPLGVLPDGTTPAALTEQLTVDPFSVMGVTWDLDPGLQDVVVQFRTFREGAWTDWGWAAPAELSVEDESGQEPPTRGATDAIFVPDSTGVQVMVSSSTGTIENVKIVLIDPGAGPEGDGASTSSGAPTPAPAPDAGADAEPTDPSPTANPDTTAPTSDATPEPGIEPTEPTAPETSPTTEAPRDTAPPSEPIAPVQPVEPEQPADARTAEMTVEPMSAALPADARALALATAVMPQPRIVTRAQWGVGAPVCSGGYSAATLAAVVHHTASSNSYTAAQVPGLLRGIYEYHTRPEAAGGRGWCDVGYNFFVDKFGTIYEGRAGGIDQPVIGVHVGGFNSRVIGVSAIGNYQDAPVSAAMAESISQIIAWKFTQHRILANANVTLVSGGGATKFPAGTSVTFNTIFAHRDSQSTACPGINLYNRLGDIRNRVAALSNQVVRESPIGSWDVVRGGNSSVRVAGWARDPDTTGAIQVEVLVDGRKAATFSADQQRADVGRHGYDAQVPAAAGKRVVCVRYLNQGGGSNVHVGCREAMVLASNPVGVIDTVSSTSSTISFSGWARDPDSTSPIRVHAYLDGRPMLAISADQPRADVQKSAPNEAGPRHGFSGSMPARAGKHTVCLYGINVGPGSNTVLGCRDVVVQNKVPIGVIDRAEPVGTDGIRVSGWMLDPDTDASISAHFFVDGRLVRGVLASEDRPDVGRIHGRGSAHGFDVVIPATAGKHEVCVFAIDSNGGGNPRIGCRTVTVTNAVPIGVIDAVSASLSREVRIHGWALDPDTSDPVRVHVYVDGIPTQGLTADRMRSDIGRIYGLGPMRGFDTSIRVDSGRRVVCAYAIDASGGRNALLGCRTVVVP
;
A
#
# COMPACT_ATOMS: atom_id res chain seq x y z
N MET A 1 -48.28 -47.23 4.67
CA MET A 1 -48.80 -48.46 4.01
C MET A 1 -47.69 -49.51 4.02
N SER A 2 -48.00 -50.76 3.69
CA SER A 2 -47.15 -51.98 3.60
C SER A 2 -45.65 -51.74 3.36
N GLY A 3 -44.68 -52.44 3.99
CA GLY A 3 -44.78 -53.60 4.89
C GLY A 3 -44.63 -54.95 4.16
N PHE A 4 -43.47 -55.59 4.24
CA PHE A 4 -43.23 -57.01 3.95
C PHE A 4 -42.01 -57.53 4.73
N LEU A 5 -41.81 -58.86 4.76
CA LEU A 5 -41.01 -59.59 5.75
C LEU A 5 -40.43 -60.91 5.14
N VAL A 6 -39.47 -61.55 5.83
CA VAL A 6 -38.85 -62.88 5.54
C VAL A 6 -37.81 -62.87 4.38
N GLY A 7 -36.66 -63.56 4.47
CA GLY A 7 -36.08 -64.31 5.60
C GLY A 7 -34.81 -65.11 5.24
N LEU A 8 -34.25 -65.82 6.22
CA LEU A 8 -33.11 -66.75 6.10
C LEU A 8 -33.52 -68.14 5.57
N PRO A 9 -32.55 -68.91 5.07
CA PRO A 9 -32.47 -70.34 5.40
C PRO A 9 -31.09 -70.79 5.90
N VAL A 10 -31.06 -71.89 6.66
CA VAL A 10 -29.85 -72.58 7.14
C VAL A 10 -30.03 -74.09 6.99
N ALA A 11 -29.03 -74.79 6.42
CA ALA A 11 -28.81 -76.24 6.54
C ALA A 11 -27.31 -76.54 6.26
N ALA A 12 -26.52 -77.37 6.95
CA ALA A 12 -26.65 -78.35 8.04
C ALA A 12 -26.46 -79.84 7.64
N ALA A 13 -25.22 -80.33 7.77
CA ALA A 13 -24.79 -81.71 8.06
C ALA A 13 -23.30 -81.62 8.52
N ALA A 14 -22.80 -82.16 9.64
CA ALA A 14 -22.95 -83.49 10.30
C ALA A 14 -22.09 -84.59 9.64
N ASP A 15 -21.34 -85.46 10.34
CA ASP A 15 -20.86 -85.49 11.74
C ASP A 15 -19.70 -86.52 11.83
N GLY A 16 -18.87 -86.50 12.88
CA GLY A 16 -17.78 -87.47 13.09
C GLY A 16 -16.93 -87.18 14.34
N THR A 17 -16.96 -88.06 15.35
CA THR A 17 -16.48 -87.77 16.71
C THR A 17 -15.54 -88.83 17.32
N ARG A 18 -14.90 -88.46 18.44
CA ARG A 18 -14.04 -89.23 19.39
C ARG A 18 -12.52 -89.24 19.05
N SER A 19 -11.60 -89.19 20.03
CA SER A 19 -11.75 -89.16 21.51
C SER A 19 -10.70 -88.30 22.24
N VAL A 20 -11.15 -87.76 23.37
CA VAL A 20 -10.44 -87.01 24.43
C VAL A 20 -9.15 -87.66 24.95
N ALA A 21 -8.11 -86.83 25.15
CA ALA A 21 -7.18 -86.89 26.28
C ALA A 21 -6.61 -85.47 26.53
N ALA A 22 -6.55 -85.00 27.78
CA ALA A 22 -6.06 -83.66 28.09
C ALA A 22 -5.42 -83.58 29.50
N GLN A 23 -4.11 -83.34 29.55
CA GLN A 23 -3.33 -82.81 30.70
C GLN A 23 -1.82 -82.80 30.34
N PRO A 24 -0.99 -81.93 30.93
CA PRO A 24 -1.29 -80.62 31.52
C PRO A 24 -0.82 -79.48 30.58
N ALA A 25 -1.20 -78.23 30.87
CA ALA A 25 -0.46 -77.08 30.33
C ALA A 25 0.88 -76.98 31.05
N VAL A 26 1.99 -76.90 30.31
CA VAL A 26 3.28 -76.54 30.89
C VAL A 26 3.24 -75.05 31.20
N THR A 27 3.29 -74.69 32.48
CA THR A 27 3.54 -73.33 32.93
C THR A 27 4.98 -72.98 32.62
N THR A 28 5.24 -72.43 31.43
CA THR A 28 6.40 -71.58 31.22
C THR A 28 6.18 -70.32 32.04
N ASP A 29 6.84 -70.23 33.20
CA ASP A 29 6.87 -68.99 33.97
C ASP A 29 7.29 -67.84 33.05
N ALA A 30 6.49 -66.78 33.04
CA ALA A 30 6.99 -65.50 32.57
C ALA A 30 8.09 -65.09 33.53
N ARG A 31 9.36 -65.17 33.09
CA ARG A 31 10.49 -64.64 33.85
C ARG A 31 10.16 -63.19 34.18
N THR A 32 9.93 -62.90 35.46
CA THR A 32 9.86 -61.53 35.96
C THR A 32 11.11 -60.79 35.51
N ALA A 33 10.95 -59.54 35.08
CA ALA A 33 12.09 -58.64 34.93
C ALA A 33 12.87 -58.65 36.25
N THR A 34 14.17 -58.88 36.18
CA THR A 34 15.03 -58.86 37.36
C THR A 34 15.01 -57.44 37.93
N THR A 35 14.54 -57.34 39.18
CA THR A 35 14.83 -56.25 40.10
C THR A 35 16.34 -55.93 40.03
N PRO A 36 16.76 -54.65 40.19
CA PRO A 36 18.16 -54.28 40.43
C PRO A 36 18.83 -55.30 41.36
N THR A 37 19.87 -55.95 40.85
CA THR A 37 20.21 -57.31 41.30
C THR A 37 20.81 -57.31 42.70
N ASP A 38 21.66 -56.33 42.96
CA ASP A 38 22.30 -56.07 44.24
C ASP A 38 22.36 -54.55 44.49
N VAL A 39 22.14 -54.15 45.74
CA VAL A 39 22.27 -52.75 46.19
C VAL A 39 23.05 -52.72 47.50
N GLU A 40 24.26 -52.18 47.44
CA GLU A 40 25.16 -52.03 48.58
C GLU A 40 24.92 -50.67 49.26
N GLU A 41 25.01 -50.63 50.59
CA GLU A 41 24.77 -49.44 51.40
C GLU A 41 25.92 -49.28 52.40
N LEU A 42 26.62 -48.15 52.31
CA LEU A 42 27.85 -47.86 53.05
C LEU A 42 27.61 -46.65 53.96
N GLU A 43 27.73 -46.84 55.27
CA GLU A 43 27.63 -45.77 56.27
C GLU A 43 29.02 -45.16 56.53
N VAL A 44 29.11 -43.82 56.61
CA VAL A 44 30.38 -43.08 56.66
C VAL A 44 30.38 -42.09 57.81
N ASP A 45 30.97 -42.49 58.94
CA ASP A 45 31.14 -41.67 60.14
C ASP A 45 32.47 -40.90 60.12
N GLY A 46 32.45 -39.69 59.56
CA GLY A 46 33.57 -38.76 59.61
C GLY A 46 34.63 -38.95 58.52
N VAL A 47 35.84 -38.46 58.81
CA VAL A 47 36.96 -38.36 57.85
C VAL A 47 38.01 -39.42 58.14
N ASP A 48 38.26 -40.31 57.19
CA ASP A 48 39.39 -41.25 57.31
C ASP A 48 40.74 -40.48 57.30
N PRO A 49 41.62 -40.69 58.30
CA PRO A 49 42.87 -39.94 58.42
C PRO A 49 43.95 -40.37 57.41
N VAL A 50 43.84 -41.54 56.77
CA VAL A 50 44.76 -41.98 55.71
C VAL A 50 44.35 -41.36 54.38
N ALA A 51 43.06 -41.45 54.03
CA ALA A 51 42.48 -40.82 52.86
C ALA A 51 42.71 -39.30 52.85
N LYS A 52 42.56 -38.65 54.02
CA LYS A 52 42.89 -37.23 54.17
C LYS A 52 44.38 -36.95 53.91
N ALA A 53 45.28 -37.77 54.45
CA ALA A 53 46.71 -37.61 54.22
C ALA A 53 47.13 -37.91 52.77
N GLU A 54 46.43 -38.79 52.06
CA GLU A 54 46.61 -39.00 50.62
C GLU A 54 46.12 -37.78 49.80
N LEU A 55 44.98 -37.19 50.16
CA LEU A 55 44.44 -36.00 49.51
C LEU A 55 45.38 -34.79 49.69
N GLU A 56 45.82 -34.53 50.93
CA GLU A 56 46.80 -33.47 51.24
C GLU A 56 48.16 -33.67 50.53
N GLN A 57 48.54 -34.92 50.22
CA GLN A 57 49.73 -35.22 49.40
C GLN A 57 49.48 -35.08 47.89
N ALA A 58 48.26 -35.29 47.41
CA ALA A 58 47.88 -35.11 46.01
C ALA A 58 47.87 -33.62 45.63
N ASP A 59 47.22 -32.77 46.44
CA ASP A 59 47.19 -31.31 46.22
C ASP A 59 48.61 -30.71 46.23
N ALA A 60 49.45 -31.17 47.17
CA ALA A 60 50.86 -30.79 47.25
C ALA A 60 51.71 -31.19 46.02
N ALA A 61 51.22 -32.11 45.18
CA ALA A 61 51.88 -32.52 43.93
C ALA A 61 51.37 -31.76 42.69
N VAL A 62 50.24 -31.05 42.77
CA VAL A 62 49.65 -30.26 41.66
C VAL A 62 50.20 -28.82 41.63
N GLY A 63 50.69 -28.31 42.77
CA GLY A 63 51.06 -26.90 43.00
C GLY A 63 52.29 -26.31 42.26
N ASP A 64 52.66 -26.79 41.08
CA ASP A 64 53.70 -26.16 40.23
C ASP A 64 53.37 -26.23 38.72
N VAL A 65 52.28 -25.56 38.33
CA VAL A 65 52.01 -25.22 36.92
C VAL A 65 51.73 -23.72 36.83
N THR A 66 52.60 -22.98 36.12
CA THR A 66 52.52 -21.52 36.05
C THR A 66 51.39 -21.03 35.16
N ALA A 67 50.70 -19.98 35.59
CA ALA A 67 49.53 -19.44 34.93
C ALA A 67 49.81 -18.96 33.49
N ALA A 68 48.99 -19.42 32.54
CA ALA A 68 48.82 -18.80 31.23
C ALA A 68 47.70 -17.75 31.29
N ALA A 69 47.83 -16.66 30.54
CA ALA A 69 46.93 -15.51 30.65
C ALA A 69 45.53 -15.77 30.03
N GLU A 70 44.50 -15.30 30.73
CA GLU A 70 43.12 -15.25 30.23
C GLU A 70 42.93 -14.08 29.23
N PRO A 71 42.01 -14.19 28.26
CA PRO A 71 41.53 -13.07 27.45
C PRO A 71 40.39 -12.31 28.15
N ASP A 72 40.34 -10.98 27.98
CA ASP A 72 39.31 -10.11 28.59
C ASP A 72 37.86 -10.57 28.31
N LEU A 73 37.02 -10.52 29.36
CA LEU A 73 35.56 -10.64 29.27
C LEU A 73 34.88 -9.41 29.89
N ASP A 74 33.66 -9.13 29.40
CA ASP A 74 32.91 -7.90 29.61
C ASP A 74 32.47 -7.70 31.09
N PRO A 75 32.80 -6.56 31.75
CA PRO A 75 32.47 -6.32 33.16
C PRO A 75 30.99 -5.98 33.38
N GLY A 76 30.11 -6.97 33.16
CA GLY A 76 28.65 -6.81 33.12
C GLY A 76 27.82 -7.84 33.90
N LEU A 77 28.44 -8.88 34.49
CA LEU A 77 27.80 -9.81 35.43
C LEU A 77 28.77 -10.21 36.55
N GLU A 78 28.32 -10.15 37.80
CA GLU A 78 28.93 -10.94 38.87
C GLU A 78 28.55 -12.40 38.64
N VAL A 79 29.49 -13.18 38.08
CA VAL A 79 29.43 -14.63 38.14
C VAL A 79 29.76 -15.03 39.58
N GLN A 80 28.73 -15.16 40.41
CA GLN A 80 28.81 -16.07 41.56
C GLN A 80 28.99 -17.47 40.96
N ASP A 81 30.17 -18.05 41.13
CA ASP A 81 30.45 -19.40 40.68
C ASP A 81 29.55 -20.39 41.44
N PRO A 82 28.57 -21.04 40.79
CA PRO A 82 27.62 -21.90 41.49
C PRO A 82 28.19 -23.30 41.80
N LEU A 83 29.45 -23.59 41.42
CA LEU A 83 29.95 -24.95 41.26
C LEU A 83 30.95 -25.40 42.33
N GLY A 84 30.56 -25.29 43.60
CA GLY A 84 31.03 -26.22 44.65
C GLY A 84 32.52 -26.25 45.00
N VAL A 85 33.33 -25.28 44.56
CA VAL A 85 34.69 -25.10 45.09
C VAL A 85 34.59 -24.38 46.44
N LEU A 86 34.49 -25.17 47.52
CA LEU A 86 34.74 -24.65 48.86
C LEU A 86 36.20 -24.17 48.95
N PRO A 87 36.49 -23.07 49.68
CA PRO A 87 37.82 -22.48 49.69
C PRO A 87 38.87 -23.41 50.32
N ASP A 88 40.10 -23.31 49.82
CA ASP A 88 41.27 -24.09 50.25
C ASP A 88 41.38 -24.20 51.78
N GLY A 89 41.52 -25.42 52.28
CA GLY A 89 41.61 -25.71 53.72
C GLY A 89 40.26 -25.87 54.43
N THR A 90 39.13 -25.81 53.72
CA THR A 90 37.88 -26.39 54.25
C THR A 90 38.08 -27.88 54.55
N THR A 91 37.65 -28.31 55.74
CA THR A 91 37.80 -29.70 56.16
C THR A 91 36.54 -30.47 55.78
N PRO A 92 36.63 -31.65 55.13
CA PRO A 92 35.46 -32.46 54.85
C PRO A 92 34.76 -32.88 56.14
N ALA A 93 33.44 -33.05 56.07
CA ALA A 93 32.65 -33.62 57.15
C ALA A 93 32.68 -35.16 57.09
N ALA A 94 32.66 -35.72 55.87
CA ALA A 94 32.92 -37.14 55.62
C ALA A 94 33.93 -37.33 54.49
N LEU A 95 34.81 -38.34 54.61
CA LEU A 95 35.73 -38.77 53.55
C LEU A 95 36.01 -40.26 53.73
N THR A 96 35.66 -41.08 52.73
CA THR A 96 35.97 -42.51 52.74
C THR A 96 37.42 -42.80 52.37
N GLU A 97 37.90 -43.99 52.74
CA GLU A 97 39.04 -44.60 52.05
C GLU A 97 38.70 -44.97 50.59
N GLN A 98 39.70 -45.47 49.85
CA GLN A 98 39.54 -46.02 48.50
C GLN A 98 38.86 -47.39 48.56
N LEU A 99 37.52 -47.40 48.66
CA LEU A 99 36.74 -48.63 48.82
C LEU A 99 36.73 -49.45 47.52
N THR A 100 36.97 -50.76 47.65
CA THR A 100 36.71 -51.76 46.60
C THR A 100 35.38 -52.42 46.92
N VAL A 101 34.46 -52.45 45.94
CA VAL A 101 33.04 -52.79 46.13
C VAL A 101 32.57 -53.72 45.01
N ASP A 102 31.40 -54.33 45.17
CA ASP A 102 30.81 -55.13 44.09
C ASP A 102 30.44 -54.24 42.87
N PRO A 103 30.33 -54.81 41.65
CA PRO A 103 30.16 -54.01 40.45
C PRO A 103 28.85 -53.21 40.44
N PHE A 104 28.95 -51.89 40.30
CA PHE A 104 27.81 -50.98 40.29
C PHE A 104 27.84 -50.03 39.08
N SER A 105 26.74 -49.33 38.84
CA SER A 105 26.66 -48.34 37.75
C SER A 105 25.83 -47.09 38.05
N VAL A 106 24.99 -47.11 39.09
CA VAL A 106 24.39 -45.90 39.66
C VAL A 106 24.79 -45.79 41.13
N MET A 107 25.06 -44.58 41.60
CA MET A 107 25.24 -44.29 43.02
C MET A 107 24.46 -43.04 43.44
N GLY A 108 24.21 -42.90 44.73
CA GLY A 108 23.69 -41.68 45.34
C GLY A 108 24.20 -41.53 46.76
N VAL A 109 24.32 -40.30 47.24
CA VAL A 109 24.83 -39.98 48.58
C VAL A 109 23.76 -39.23 49.36
N THR A 110 23.47 -39.66 50.59
CA THR A 110 22.52 -39.01 51.49
C THR A 110 23.14 -38.72 52.85
N TRP A 111 22.56 -37.78 53.60
CA TRP A 111 22.98 -37.36 54.95
C TRP A 111 21.76 -36.89 55.74
N ASP A 112 21.85 -36.72 57.06
CA ASP A 112 20.69 -36.23 57.83
C ASP A 112 20.35 -34.76 57.51
N LEU A 113 19.05 -34.44 57.45
CA LEU A 113 18.60 -33.11 57.04
C LEU A 113 18.71 -32.09 58.18
N ASP A 114 19.78 -31.30 58.19
CA ASP A 114 19.88 -30.04 58.94
C ASP A 114 19.66 -28.81 58.03
N PRO A 115 18.59 -28.03 58.23
CA PRO A 115 18.38 -26.73 57.57
C PRO A 115 19.46 -25.67 57.84
N GLY A 116 20.36 -25.89 58.79
CA GLY A 116 21.53 -25.06 59.07
C GLY A 116 22.74 -25.28 58.15
N LEU A 117 22.74 -26.34 57.34
CA LEU A 117 23.77 -26.60 56.33
C LEU A 117 23.62 -25.65 55.13
N GLN A 118 24.74 -25.17 54.58
CA GLN A 118 24.84 -24.32 53.41
C GLN A 118 26.03 -24.78 52.56
N ASP A 119 25.95 -24.57 51.24
CA ASP A 119 27.00 -24.94 50.28
C ASP A 119 27.50 -26.39 50.46
N VAL A 120 26.57 -27.34 50.60
CA VAL A 120 26.90 -28.77 50.71
C VAL A 120 27.44 -29.27 49.37
N VAL A 121 28.65 -29.81 49.39
CA VAL A 121 29.36 -30.33 48.22
C VAL A 121 29.65 -31.80 48.43
N VAL A 122 29.20 -32.62 47.47
CA VAL A 122 29.61 -34.03 47.37
C VAL A 122 30.61 -34.14 46.22
N GLN A 123 31.81 -34.61 46.49
CA GLN A 123 32.79 -35.02 45.48
C GLN A 123 32.93 -36.54 45.51
N PHE A 124 33.18 -37.15 44.36
CA PHE A 124 33.34 -38.59 44.22
C PHE A 124 34.35 -38.94 43.15
N ARG A 125 35.02 -40.09 43.30
CA ARG A 125 35.75 -40.76 42.22
C ARG A 125 35.46 -42.26 42.24
N THR A 126 35.64 -42.91 41.10
CA THR A 126 35.32 -44.34 40.92
C THR A 126 36.49 -45.09 40.30
N PHE A 127 36.64 -46.37 40.67
CA PHE A 127 37.61 -47.26 40.05
C PHE A 127 36.93 -48.08 38.95
N ARG A 128 37.41 -47.91 37.71
CA ARG A 128 36.87 -48.55 36.51
C ARG A 128 37.94 -48.58 35.41
N GLU A 129 37.81 -49.52 34.46
CA GLU A 129 38.79 -49.74 33.38
C GLU A 129 40.26 -49.95 33.86
N GLY A 130 40.48 -50.24 35.15
CA GLY A 130 41.79 -50.43 35.76
C GLY A 130 42.43 -49.16 36.37
N ALA A 131 41.72 -48.04 36.44
CA ALA A 131 42.19 -46.80 37.04
C ALA A 131 41.11 -46.10 37.90
N TRP A 132 41.55 -45.20 38.78
CA TRP A 132 40.65 -44.22 39.39
C TRP A 132 40.35 -43.09 38.40
N THR A 133 39.10 -42.61 38.39
CA THR A 133 38.77 -41.33 37.73
C THR A 133 39.39 -40.15 38.48
N ASP A 134 39.48 -39.02 37.79
CA ASP A 134 39.55 -37.71 38.44
C ASP A 134 38.34 -37.52 39.39
N TRP A 135 38.44 -36.55 40.30
CA TRP A 135 37.33 -36.18 41.18
C TRP A 135 36.20 -35.52 40.38
N GLY A 136 35.05 -36.19 40.35
CA GLY A 136 33.78 -35.62 39.94
C GLY A 136 33.06 -34.96 41.12
N TRP A 137 32.02 -34.19 40.81
CA TRP A 137 31.19 -33.49 41.79
C TRP A 137 29.71 -33.79 41.53
N ALA A 138 28.92 -33.83 42.59
CA ALA A 138 27.48 -34.05 42.57
C ALA A 138 26.79 -32.96 43.39
N ALA A 139 25.81 -32.29 42.78
CA ALA A 139 24.98 -31.33 43.47
C ALA A 139 24.01 -32.03 44.44
N PRO A 140 23.69 -31.43 45.59
CA PRO A 140 22.52 -31.80 46.37
C PRO A 140 21.24 -31.74 45.53
N ALA A 141 20.44 -32.79 45.59
CA ALA A 141 19.11 -32.84 45.00
C ALA A 141 18.06 -32.23 45.93
N GLU A 142 16.96 -31.81 45.32
CA GLU A 142 15.95 -31.00 45.99
C GLU A 142 15.04 -31.79 46.92
N LEU A 143 14.75 -31.19 48.06
CA LEU A 143 13.88 -31.73 49.09
C LEU A 143 12.47 -31.17 48.90
N SER A 144 11.62 -31.93 48.22
CA SER A 144 10.19 -31.62 48.05
C SER A 144 9.35 -32.89 48.08
N VAL A 145 8.17 -32.82 48.71
CA VAL A 145 7.17 -33.89 48.83
C VAL A 145 5.74 -33.31 48.70
N GLU A 146 5.59 -32.24 47.91
CA GLU A 146 4.46 -31.29 48.01
C GLU A 146 3.05 -31.85 47.80
N ASP A 147 2.90 -33.03 47.16
CA ASP A 147 1.59 -33.70 47.06
C ASP A 147 1.60 -35.25 47.13
N GLU A 148 2.72 -35.89 47.50
CA GLU A 148 2.75 -37.36 47.66
C GLU A 148 1.91 -37.75 48.90
N SER A 149 0.69 -38.21 48.65
CA SER A 149 -0.38 -38.18 49.66
C SER A 149 -0.16 -39.17 50.81
N GLY A 150 0.32 -38.67 51.94
CA GLY A 150 0.62 -39.46 53.14
C GLY A 150 2.10 -39.78 53.35
N GLN A 151 3.00 -39.15 52.59
CA GLN A 151 4.44 -39.20 52.82
C GLN A 151 4.84 -38.18 53.91
N GLU A 152 5.74 -38.57 54.80
CA GLU A 152 6.33 -37.66 55.80
C GLU A 152 7.27 -36.64 55.11
N PRO A 153 7.58 -35.49 55.74
CA PRO A 153 8.65 -34.61 55.28
C PRO A 153 9.99 -35.37 55.18
N PRO A 154 10.83 -35.08 54.17
CA PRO A 154 12.07 -35.81 53.98
C PRO A 154 12.99 -35.60 55.18
N THR A 155 13.56 -36.69 55.69
CA THR A 155 14.42 -36.70 56.88
C THR A 155 15.90 -36.57 56.55
N ARG A 156 16.26 -36.71 55.27
CA ARG A 156 17.65 -36.77 54.79
C ARG A 156 17.88 -35.87 53.57
N GLY A 157 19.01 -35.18 53.56
CA GLY A 157 19.60 -34.59 52.36
C GLY A 157 20.10 -35.67 51.40
N ALA A 158 20.18 -35.36 50.11
CA ALA A 158 20.50 -36.32 49.05
C ALA A 158 21.25 -35.65 47.90
N THR A 159 22.00 -36.40 47.09
CA THR A 159 22.38 -36.03 45.72
C THR A 159 21.30 -36.46 44.72
N ASP A 160 21.40 -36.01 43.47
CA ASP A 160 20.73 -36.69 42.35
C ASP A 160 21.38 -38.06 42.09
N ALA A 161 20.72 -38.92 41.32
CA ALA A 161 21.23 -40.24 40.94
C ALA A 161 22.42 -40.14 39.96
N ILE A 162 23.62 -40.47 40.43
CA ILE A 162 24.87 -40.32 39.70
C ILE A 162 25.14 -41.59 38.88
N PHE A 163 25.33 -41.46 37.57
CA PHE A 163 25.74 -42.58 36.70
C PHE A 163 27.26 -42.67 36.55
N VAL A 164 27.80 -43.83 36.92
CA VAL A 164 29.23 -44.16 36.97
C VAL A 164 29.44 -45.57 36.42
N PRO A 165 29.39 -45.76 35.09
CA PRO A 165 29.29 -47.09 34.48
C PRO A 165 30.48 -47.98 34.81
N ASP A 166 30.17 -49.26 34.98
CA ASP A 166 31.14 -50.36 35.04
C ASP A 166 32.20 -50.17 36.14
N SER A 167 31.77 -49.67 37.30
CA SER A 167 32.63 -49.33 38.45
C SER A 167 32.72 -50.45 39.48
N THR A 168 33.91 -50.68 40.04
CA THR A 168 34.18 -51.69 41.10
C THR A 168 34.93 -51.09 42.30
N GLY A 169 34.91 -49.77 42.43
CA GLY A 169 35.51 -49.04 43.53
C GLY A 169 34.93 -47.64 43.60
N VAL A 170 34.84 -47.09 44.81
CA VAL A 170 34.29 -45.75 45.07
C VAL A 170 35.09 -45.04 46.15
N GLN A 171 35.22 -43.72 46.01
CA GLN A 171 35.64 -42.85 47.09
C GLN A 171 34.76 -41.60 47.09
N VAL A 172 34.25 -41.20 48.25
CA VAL A 172 33.35 -40.06 48.39
C VAL A 172 33.88 -39.10 49.46
N MET A 173 33.77 -37.81 49.18
CA MET A 173 34.03 -36.71 50.09
C MET A 173 32.78 -35.83 50.18
N VAL A 174 32.37 -35.48 51.40
CA VAL A 174 31.19 -34.64 51.65
C VAL A 174 31.56 -33.50 52.58
N SER A 175 31.29 -32.27 52.15
CA SER A 175 31.74 -31.02 52.78
C SER A 175 30.62 -29.98 52.82
N SER A 176 30.76 -28.95 53.66
CA SER A 176 29.77 -27.87 53.86
C SER A 176 30.48 -26.55 54.17
N SER A 177 29.86 -25.39 53.89
CA SER A 177 30.36 -24.10 54.40
C SER A 177 29.88 -23.80 55.83
N THR A 178 28.78 -24.42 56.27
CA THR A 178 28.23 -24.29 57.63
C THR A 178 27.80 -25.64 58.22
N GLY A 179 27.80 -25.73 59.56
CA GLY A 179 27.29 -26.90 60.29
C GLY A 179 28.24 -28.12 60.25
N THR A 180 27.68 -29.29 60.59
CA THR A 180 28.35 -30.60 60.51
C THR A 180 27.40 -31.54 59.78
N ILE A 181 27.91 -32.31 58.82
CA ILE A 181 27.10 -33.30 58.09
C ILE A 181 27.20 -34.63 58.84
N GLU A 182 26.06 -35.17 59.26
CA GLU A 182 25.96 -36.39 60.06
C GLU A 182 25.27 -37.54 59.29
N ASN A 183 25.55 -38.78 59.70
CA ASN A 183 24.96 -40.01 59.17
C ASN A 183 25.02 -40.11 57.63
N VAL A 184 26.21 -39.92 57.04
CA VAL A 184 26.39 -40.02 55.58
C VAL A 184 26.22 -41.47 55.14
N LYS A 185 25.39 -41.71 54.12
CA LYS A 185 25.19 -43.01 53.47
C LYS A 185 25.49 -42.90 51.98
N ILE A 186 26.25 -43.86 51.46
CA ILE A 186 26.45 -44.04 50.02
C ILE A 186 25.65 -45.27 49.61
N VAL A 187 24.76 -45.13 48.63
CA VAL A 187 24.00 -46.23 48.03
C VAL A 187 24.63 -46.53 46.67
N LEU A 188 25.01 -47.79 46.45
CA LEU A 188 25.58 -48.28 45.20
C LEU A 188 24.63 -49.31 44.57
N ILE A 189 24.31 -49.15 43.29
CA ILE A 189 23.26 -49.93 42.62
C ILE A 189 23.82 -50.59 41.36
N ASP A 190 23.72 -51.92 41.29
CA ASP A 190 23.69 -52.63 40.01
C ASP A 190 22.26 -52.56 39.43
N PRO A 191 22.03 -51.84 38.32
CA PRO A 191 20.73 -51.85 37.64
C PRO A 191 20.41 -53.19 36.94
N GLY A 192 21.34 -54.15 36.97
CA GLY A 192 21.22 -55.49 36.42
C GLY A 192 21.24 -55.54 34.89
N ALA A 193 21.37 -56.75 34.35
CA ALA A 193 21.07 -56.98 32.94
C ALA A 193 19.61 -56.62 32.65
N GLY A 194 19.37 -55.87 31.57
CA GLY A 194 18.00 -55.65 31.08
C GLY A 194 17.39 -56.95 30.55
N PRO A 195 16.06 -57.02 30.37
CA PRO A 195 15.44 -58.16 29.71
C PRO A 195 16.06 -58.38 28.33
N GLU A 196 16.58 -59.58 28.07
CA GLU A 196 17.18 -59.96 26.78
C GLU A 196 16.12 -59.80 25.68
N GLY A 197 16.29 -58.79 24.82
CA GLY A 197 15.44 -58.61 23.66
C GLY A 197 15.69 -59.70 22.63
N ASP A 198 14.63 -60.45 22.26
CA ASP A 198 14.69 -61.50 21.25
C ASP A 198 15.45 -61.03 19.98
N GLY A 199 16.40 -61.87 19.55
CA GLY A 199 17.60 -61.41 18.85
C GLY A 199 17.39 -60.50 17.64
N ALA A 200 17.69 -59.22 17.81
CA ALA A 200 17.94 -58.28 16.71
C ALA A 200 19.26 -58.65 16.02
N SER A 201 19.20 -59.58 15.06
CA SER A 201 20.35 -60.03 14.26
C SER A 201 21.12 -58.85 13.68
N THR A 202 22.46 -58.93 13.74
CA THR A 202 23.35 -57.88 13.24
C THR A 202 23.18 -57.64 11.73
N SER A 203 22.71 -56.45 11.37
CA SER A 203 22.88 -55.90 10.02
C SER A 203 23.39 -54.47 10.12
N SER A 204 24.53 -54.20 9.48
CA SER A 204 25.09 -52.85 9.39
C SER A 204 24.18 -51.96 8.53
N GLY A 205 23.52 -50.98 9.14
CA GLY A 205 22.63 -50.06 8.47
C GLY A 205 22.39 -48.81 9.31
N ALA A 206 23.23 -47.79 9.13
CA ALA A 206 22.99 -46.49 9.74
C ALA A 206 21.70 -45.87 9.16
N PRO A 207 20.79 -45.33 9.98
CA PRO A 207 19.53 -44.75 9.49
C PRO A 207 19.82 -43.49 8.66
N THR A 208 19.48 -43.54 7.37
CA THR A 208 19.50 -42.36 6.50
C THR A 208 18.45 -41.36 7.00
N PRO A 209 18.77 -40.05 7.10
CA PRO A 209 17.77 -39.05 7.48
C PRO A 209 16.64 -38.99 6.45
N ALA A 210 15.41 -38.78 6.92
CA ALA A 210 14.26 -38.58 6.04
C ALA A 210 14.44 -37.28 5.22
N PRO A 211 14.01 -37.24 3.95
CA PRO A 211 14.20 -36.09 3.09
C PRO A 211 13.34 -34.89 3.54
N ALA A 212 13.92 -33.69 3.46
CA ALA A 212 13.16 -32.45 3.53
C ALA A 212 12.24 -32.31 2.29
N PRO A 213 11.10 -31.60 2.39
CA PRO A 213 10.26 -31.31 1.24
C PRO A 213 11.00 -30.41 0.24
N ASP A 214 10.88 -30.74 -1.05
CA ASP A 214 11.63 -30.13 -2.14
C ASP A 214 11.19 -28.66 -2.38
N ALA A 215 12.19 -27.78 -2.53
CA ALA A 215 12.03 -26.37 -2.84
C ALA A 215 13.09 -25.99 -3.88
N GLY A 216 12.65 -25.88 -5.14
CA GLY A 216 13.55 -25.79 -6.30
C GLY A 216 14.53 -24.62 -6.23
N ALA A 217 15.81 -24.93 -6.49
CA ALA A 217 16.88 -23.96 -6.58
C ALA A 217 17.06 -23.45 -8.02
N ASP A 218 17.32 -22.15 -8.19
CA ASP A 218 17.94 -21.59 -9.40
C ASP A 218 18.52 -20.18 -9.11
N ALA A 219 19.76 -20.12 -8.60
CA ALA A 219 20.68 -18.97 -8.65
C ALA A 219 22.02 -19.28 -7.95
N GLU A 220 23.15 -19.16 -8.64
CA GLU A 220 24.49 -19.10 -8.02
C GLU A 220 24.88 -17.66 -7.60
N PRO A 221 25.85 -17.48 -6.68
CA PRO A 221 26.02 -16.22 -5.95
C PRO A 221 27.14 -15.30 -6.46
N THR A 222 27.00 -13.99 -6.21
CA THR A 222 28.14 -13.07 -6.02
C THR A 222 27.81 -12.00 -4.97
N ASP A 223 28.64 -11.90 -3.93
CA ASP A 223 28.83 -10.73 -3.06
C ASP A 223 30.28 -10.23 -3.30
N PRO A 224 30.58 -8.92 -3.26
CA PRO A 224 30.88 -8.29 -1.97
C PRO A 224 30.29 -6.88 -1.74
N SER A 225 29.76 -6.71 -0.53
CA SER A 225 29.41 -5.46 0.15
C SER A 225 30.67 -4.64 0.58
N PRO A 226 30.58 -3.45 1.24
CA PRO A 226 30.02 -2.16 0.76
C PRO A 226 31.01 -0.96 0.92
N THR A 227 30.69 0.24 0.42
CA THR A 227 31.29 1.51 0.94
C THR A 227 30.45 2.78 0.72
N ALA A 228 30.48 3.66 1.73
CA ALA A 228 30.35 5.14 1.70
C ALA A 228 29.10 5.86 1.12
N ASN A 229 28.57 6.76 1.96
CA ASN A 229 27.67 7.91 1.69
C ASN A 229 28.54 9.21 1.68
N PRO A 230 28.06 10.44 1.38
CA PRO A 230 26.73 10.88 0.93
C PRO A 230 26.76 11.96 -0.21
N ASP A 231 25.67 12.74 -0.30
CA ASP A 231 25.54 14.17 -0.70
C ASP A 231 24.75 14.59 -1.98
N THR A 232 23.44 14.82 -1.77
CA THR A 232 22.65 16.05 -2.00
C THR A 232 22.79 16.95 -3.26
N THR A 233 21.63 17.45 -3.71
CA THR A 233 21.32 18.65 -4.55
C THR A 233 21.00 18.49 -6.05
N ALA A 234 20.10 19.39 -6.48
CA ALA A 234 19.64 19.76 -7.83
C ALA A 234 19.17 21.26 -7.73
N PRO A 235 18.65 21.97 -8.76
CA PRO A 235 18.32 21.60 -10.15
C PRO A 235 18.73 22.68 -11.20
N THR A 236 18.03 22.73 -12.36
CA THR A 236 18.08 23.76 -13.45
C THR A 236 19.27 23.64 -14.43
N SER A 237 19.23 24.11 -15.70
CA SER A 237 18.25 24.97 -16.41
C SER A 237 18.16 24.73 -17.95
N ASP A 238 16.95 24.88 -18.50
CA ASP A 238 16.56 25.64 -19.73
C ASP A 238 17.34 25.57 -21.07
N ALA A 239 16.65 25.32 -22.20
CA ALA A 239 16.99 25.77 -23.59
C ALA A 239 15.98 25.31 -24.70
N THR A 240 15.53 26.22 -25.57
CA THR A 240 14.80 26.02 -26.87
C THR A 240 14.74 27.42 -27.58
N PRO A 241 14.40 27.63 -28.90
CA PRO A 241 14.16 26.71 -30.04
C PRO A 241 14.83 27.08 -31.42
N GLU A 242 14.62 26.24 -32.45
CA GLU A 242 14.47 26.56 -33.91
C GLU A 242 15.63 27.16 -34.76
N PRO A 243 15.51 27.31 -36.12
CA PRO A 243 14.45 26.92 -37.10
C PRO A 243 14.93 26.08 -38.33
N GLY A 244 14.07 25.69 -39.30
CA GLY A 244 14.57 24.94 -40.49
C GLY A 244 13.75 24.50 -41.74
N ILE A 245 12.66 25.17 -42.19
CA ILE A 245 12.19 25.22 -43.62
C ILE A 245 11.60 23.97 -44.36
N GLU A 246 10.62 24.26 -45.25
CA GLU A 246 9.78 23.44 -46.18
C GLU A 246 10.44 23.21 -47.59
N PRO A 247 9.80 22.75 -48.74
CA PRO A 247 8.38 22.47 -49.07
C PRO A 247 8.05 21.20 -49.94
N THR A 248 6.79 21.11 -50.41
CA THR A 248 6.22 20.46 -51.65
C THR A 248 5.47 19.11 -51.64
N GLU A 249 4.44 19.06 -52.49
CA GLU A 249 3.47 17.98 -52.83
C GLU A 249 3.58 17.63 -54.34
N PRO A 250 3.04 16.51 -54.89
CA PRO A 250 1.69 16.56 -55.51
C PRO A 250 0.86 15.25 -55.65
N THR A 251 -0.40 15.27 -55.19
CA THR A 251 -1.67 15.07 -55.95
C THR A 251 -1.94 13.84 -56.87
N ALA A 252 -2.88 12.97 -56.42
CA ALA A 252 -3.94 12.21 -57.16
C ALA A 252 -3.57 11.16 -58.26
N PRO A 253 -4.51 10.25 -58.66
CA PRO A 253 -5.68 10.57 -59.52
C PRO A 253 -7.04 9.93 -59.13
N GLU A 254 -8.10 10.22 -59.91
CA GLU A 254 -9.52 9.86 -59.68
C GLU A 254 -10.02 8.59 -60.43
N THR A 255 -11.25 8.14 -60.16
CA THR A 255 -12.16 7.53 -61.18
C THR A 255 -13.65 7.55 -60.76
N SER A 256 -14.54 7.75 -61.75
CA SER A 256 -16.04 7.79 -61.70
C SER A 256 -16.56 7.92 -63.15
N PRO A 257 -17.88 7.94 -63.50
CA PRO A 257 -19.14 7.92 -62.72
C PRO A 257 -19.91 6.58 -62.91
N THR A 258 -21.24 6.37 -63.08
CA THR A 258 -22.54 7.11 -63.25
C THR A 258 -23.69 6.12 -62.87
N THR A 259 -25.00 6.36 -62.67
CA THR A 259 -26.03 7.47 -62.70
C THR A 259 -27.13 7.07 -61.63
N GLU A 260 -28.39 7.51 -61.44
CA GLU A 260 -29.39 8.50 -61.94
C GLU A 260 -30.47 8.76 -60.84
N ALA A 261 -31.51 9.57 -61.11
CA ALA A 261 -32.67 9.86 -60.22
C ALA A 261 -33.88 10.39 -61.06
N PRO A 262 -35.08 10.77 -60.53
CA PRO A 262 -35.62 10.78 -59.15
C PRO A 262 -37.11 10.26 -59.06
N ARG A 263 -37.93 10.77 -58.10
CA ARG A 263 -39.43 10.68 -57.92
C ARG A 263 -39.99 9.55 -57.01
N ASP A 264 -41.11 9.69 -56.27
CA ASP A 264 -41.86 10.86 -55.70
C ASP A 264 -42.94 10.38 -54.68
N THR A 265 -43.57 11.29 -53.92
CA THR A 265 -44.89 11.23 -53.21
C THR A 265 -45.16 10.31 -51.99
N ALA A 266 -45.94 10.87 -51.05
CA ALA A 266 -46.84 10.25 -50.04
C ALA A 266 -48.26 10.91 -50.23
N PRO A 267 -49.30 10.87 -49.34
CA PRO A 267 -49.57 10.21 -48.03
C PRO A 267 -50.98 9.50 -48.05
N PRO A 268 -52.00 9.66 -47.14
CA PRO A 268 -52.12 9.84 -45.66
C PRO A 268 -53.16 8.90 -44.97
N SER A 269 -53.37 8.99 -43.63
CA SER A 269 -54.69 9.19 -42.93
C SER A 269 -54.77 8.66 -41.47
N GLU A 270 -55.43 9.42 -40.56
CA GLU A 270 -55.89 9.02 -39.20
C GLU A 270 -57.44 8.80 -39.15
N PRO A 271 -58.05 8.40 -38.01
CA PRO A 271 -58.66 9.39 -37.09
C PRO A 271 -58.68 8.99 -35.57
N ILE A 272 -59.28 9.84 -34.70
CA ILE A 272 -59.07 9.91 -33.23
C ILE A 272 -60.38 10.00 -32.37
N ALA A 273 -60.36 9.40 -31.15
CA ALA A 273 -61.21 9.66 -29.94
C ALA A 273 -62.74 9.35 -30.01
N PRO A 274 -63.56 9.49 -28.91
CA PRO A 274 -63.28 9.81 -27.48
C PRO A 274 -64.00 8.89 -26.43
N VAL A 275 -63.81 9.16 -25.11
CA VAL A 275 -64.84 9.22 -24.00
C VAL A 275 -64.16 9.29 -22.60
N GLN A 276 -64.86 9.81 -21.57
CA GLN A 276 -64.37 10.08 -20.20
C GLN A 276 -65.16 9.29 -19.09
N PRO A 277 -65.37 9.77 -17.84
CA PRO A 277 -64.53 9.46 -16.67
C PRO A 277 -65.26 8.79 -15.49
N VAL A 278 -64.53 8.32 -14.46
CA VAL A 278 -65.06 7.91 -13.14
C VAL A 278 -64.09 8.34 -12.02
N GLU A 279 -64.62 8.68 -10.84
CA GLU A 279 -63.90 9.21 -9.65
C GLU A 279 -63.68 8.12 -8.55
N PRO A 280 -63.07 8.41 -7.38
CA PRO A 280 -62.30 7.40 -6.63
C PRO A 280 -63.02 6.76 -5.42
N GLU A 281 -62.55 5.58 -5.01
CA GLU A 281 -62.85 4.98 -3.70
C GLU A 281 -61.59 4.43 -3.00
N GLN A 282 -61.55 4.60 -1.67
CA GLN A 282 -60.57 4.07 -0.71
C GLN A 282 -61.24 4.10 0.69
N PRO A 283 -60.85 3.30 1.71
CA PRO A 283 -59.98 2.12 1.72
C PRO A 283 -60.63 0.88 2.39
N ALA A 284 -59.95 -0.28 2.38
CA ALA A 284 -60.15 -1.36 3.35
C ALA A 284 -58.87 -2.20 3.55
N ASP A 285 -58.69 -2.79 4.74
CA ASP A 285 -57.48 -3.52 5.15
C ASP A 285 -57.14 -4.77 4.33
N ALA A 286 -55.85 -4.95 4.03
CA ALA A 286 -55.25 -6.25 3.71
C ALA A 286 -53.87 -6.35 4.38
N ARG A 287 -53.72 -7.34 5.28
CA ARG A 287 -52.60 -7.47 6.23
C ARG A 287 -51.25 -7.74 5.56
N THR A 288 -50.19 -7.31 6.24
CA THR A 288 -48.80 -7.78 6.00
C THR A 288 -48.73 -9.30 6.00
N ALA A 289 -48.05 -9.86 4.99
CA ALA A 289 -47.59 -11.24 4.98
C ALA A 289 -46.06 -11.22 5.10
N GLU A 290 -45.54 -11.55 6.28
CA GLU A 290 -44.11 -11.82 6.45
C GLU A 290 -43.76 -13.13 5.73
N MET A 291 -42.91 -13.04 4.70
CA MET A 291 -42.38 -14.22 4.03
C MET A 291 -41.17 -14.72 4.82
N THR A 292 -41.42 -15.55 5.84
CA THR A 292 -40.38 -16.15 6.68
C THR A 292 -39.49 -17.09 5.87
N VAL A 293 -38.32 -16.61 5.50
CA VAL A 293 -37.25 -17.43 4.90
C VAL A 293 -36.50 -18.13 6.02
N GLU A 294 -36.73 -19.43 6.19
CA GLU A 294 -35.94 -20.22 7.15
C GLU A 294 -34.46 -20.30 6.71
N PRO A 295 -33.50 -20.17 7.64
CA PRO A 295 -32.09 -20.26 7.31
C PRO A 295 -31.72 -21.72 7.02
N MET A 296 -31.58 -22.07 5.73
CA MET A 296 -30.91 -23.31 5.32
C MET A 296 -29.43 -23.26 5.73
N SER A 297 -29.16 -23.60 6.98
CA SER A 297 -27.81 -23.84 7.50
C SER A 297 -27.26 -25.10 6.84
N ALA A 298 -26.48 -24.90 5.77
CA ALA A 298 -25.69 -25.94 5.12
C ALA A 298 -24.50 -26.32 6.02
N ALA A 299 -24.80 -26.92 7.18
CA ALA A 299 -23.80 -27.53 8.03
C ALA A 299 -23.07 -28.63 7.25
N LEU A 300 -21.74 -28.61 7.30
CA LEU A 300 -20.92 -29.71 6.78
C LEU A 300 -21.34 -31.03 7.46
N PRO A 301 -21.27 -32.18 6.76
CA PRO A 301 -21.54 -33.48 7.36
C PRO A 301 -20.74 -33.67 8.65
N ALA A 302 -21.36 -34.29 9.66
CA ALA A 302 -20.72 -34.51 10.96
C ALA A 302 -19.38 -35.25 10.82
N ASP A 303 -19.27 -36.12 9.82
CA ASP A 303 -18.08 -36.91 9.50
C ASP A 303 -16.89 -36.04 9.06
N ALA A 304 -17.14 -34.96 8.30
CA ALA A 304 -16.12 -33.99 7.92
C ALA A 304 -15.64 -33.16 9.13
N ARG A 305 -16.56 -32.86 10.06
CA ARG A 305 -16.25 -32.19 11.32
C ARG A 305 -15.48 -33.10 12.30
N ALA A 306 -15.75 -34.41 12.26
CA ALA A 306 -14.99 -35.41 13.00
C ALA A 306 -13.56 -35.59 12.43
N LEU A 307 -13.41 -35.63 11.10
CA LEU A 307 -12.08 -35.65 10.46
C LEU A 307 -11.24 -34.42 10.82
N ALA A 308 -11.83 -33.23 10.81
CA ALA A 308 -11.14 -31.99 11.17
C ALA A 308 -10.74 -31.92 12.66
N LEU A 309 -11.49 -32.57 13.55
CA LEU A 309 -11.13 -32.72 14.97
C LEU A 309 -10.02 -33.77 15.18
N ALA A 310 -9.97 -34.82 14.34
CA ALA A 310 -8.93 -35.84 14.40
C ALA A 310 -7.53 -35.32 13.96
N THR A 311 -7.47 -34.20 13.24
CA THR A 311 -6.22 -33.55 12.81
C THR A 311 -5.65 -32.53 13.80
N ALA A 312 -6.24 -32.37 15.00
CA ALA A 312 -5.97 -31.27 15.93
C ALA A 312 -5.12 -31.65 17.17
N VAL A 313 -4.24 -32.65 17.07
CA VAL A 313 -3.21 -32.98 18.08
C VAL A 313 -1.93 -33.35 17.34
N MET A 314 -0.76 -32.96 17.85
CA MET A 314 0.50 -33.49 17.31
C MET A 314 0.52 -35.02 17.49
N PRO A 315 1.04 -35.81 16.53
CA PRO A 315 1.19 -37.25 16.74
C PRO A 315 2.11 -37.51 17.93
N GLN A 316 1.74 -38.49 18.77
CA GLN A 316 2.57 -38.90 19.90
C GLN A 316 3.95 -39.36 19.40
N PRO A 317 5.06 -38.82 19.94
CA PRO A 317 6.40 -39.25 19.55
C PRO A 317 6.66 -40.68 20.02
N ARG A 318 7.70 -41.33 19.48
CA ARG A 318 8.10 -42.68 19.92
C ARG A 318 8.69 -42.60 21.34
N ILE A 319 7.86 -42.93 22.33
CA ILE A 319 8.23 -43.04 23.74
C ILE A 319 8.51 -44.51 24.06
N VAL A 320 9.64 -44.80 24.71
CA VAL A 320 9.94 -46.11 25.32
C VAL A 320 9.21 -46.16 26.67
N THR A 321 8.25 -47.07 26.82
CA THR A 321 7.42 -47.18 28.02
C THR A 321 8.19 -47.81 29.18
N ARG A 322 7.68 -47.62 30.42
CA ARG A 322 8.26 -48.23 31.64
C ARG A 322 8.56 -49.73 31.52
N ALA A 323 7.61 -50.48 30.97
CA ALA A 323 7.76 -51.92 30.76
C ALA A 323 8.85 -52.28 29.72
N GLN A 324 9.18 -51.38 28.79
CA GLN A 324 10.22 -51.60 27.77
C GLN A 324 11.63 -51.27 28.27
N TRP A 325 11.79 -50.36 29.23
CA TRP A 325 13.09 -50.13 29.89
C TRP A 325 13.29 -50.93 31.19
N GLY A 326 12.24 -51.59 31.68
CA GLY A 326 12.34 -52.71 32.62
C GLY A 326 11.83 -52.43 34.03
N VAL A 327 10.90 -51.50 34.23
CA VAL A 327 10.23 -51.30 35.53
C VAL A 327 8.72 -51.53 35.45
N GLY A 328 8.13 -51.87 36.59
CA GLY A 328 6.70 -52.10 36.74
C GLY A 328 5.92 -50.86 37.19
N ALA A 329 4.87 -51.13 37.98
CA ALA A 329 4.08 -50.13 38.67
C ALA A 329 4.94 -49.27 39.63
N PRO A 330 4.49 -48.04 39.96
CA PRO A 330 5.10 -47.26 41.05
C PRO A 330 4.87 -47.93 42.41
N VAL A 331 5.69 -47.57 43.41
CA VAL A 331 5.61 -48.12 44.78
C VAL A 331 4.35 -47.64 45.50
N CYS A 332 3.90 -46.42 45.22
CA CYS A 332 2.61 -45.90 45.66
C CYS A 332 1.91 -45.05 44.58
N SER A 333 0.66 -44.65 44.82
CA SER A 333 -0.13 -43.87 43.86
C SER A 333 0.29 -42.39 43.90
N GLY A 334 0.77 -41.85 42.78
CA GLY A 334 1.10 -40.43 42.65
C GLY A 334 -0.12 -39.51 42.54
N GLY A 335 0.11 -38.21 42.78
CA GLY A 335 -0.88 -37.14 42.61
C GLY A 335 -1.14 -36.76 41.15
N TYR A 336 -2.23 -36.05 40.90
CA TYR A 336 -2.64 -35.61 39.54
C TYR A 336 -3.13 -34.16 39.53
N SER A 337 -2.64 -33.38 38.58
CA SER A 337 -3.08 -31.99 38.37
C SER A 337 -4.39 -31.92 37.57
N ALA A 338 -5.23 -30.92 37.87
CA ALA A 338 -6.44 -30.67 37.08
C ALA A 338 -6.13 -30.30 35.61
N ALA A 339 -4.95 -29.71 35.34
CA ALA A 339 -4.38 -29.49 34.02
C ALA A 339 -2.87 -29.19 34.13
N THR A 340 -2.10 -29.53 33.10
CA THR A 340 -0.75 -28.98 32.88
C THR A 340 -0.86 -27.58 32.26
N LEU A 341 0.05 -26.68 32.65
CA LEU A 341 0.15 -25.30 32.16
C LEU A 341 1.54 -24.95 31.61
N ALA A 342 2.57 -25.72 31.94
CA ALA A 342 3.97 -25.45 31.55
C ALA A 342 4.81 -26.74 31.48
N ALA A 343 6.03 -26.62 30.95
CA ALA A 343 7.06 -27.66 30.98
C ALA A 343 8.35 -27.13 31.62
N VAL A 344 9.05 -27.99 32.36
CA VAL A 344 10.35 -27.70 32.99
C VAL A 344 11.41 -28.61 32.40
N VAL A 345 12.51 -28.02 31.93
CA VAL A 345 13.66 -28.73 31.37
C VAL A 345 14.71 -28.93 32.46
N HIS A 346 15.10 -30.18 32.64
CA HIS A 346 16.11 -30.64 33.60
C HIS A 346 17.26 -31.34 32.89
N HIS A 347 18.33 -31.63 33.63
CA HIS A 347 19.27 -32.69 33.31
C HIS A 347 19.36 -33.68 34.48
N THR A 348 20.03 -34.82 34.31
CA THR A 348 20.28 -35.78 35.39
C THR A 348 21.62 -35.55 36.11
N ALA A 349 22.38 -34.52 35.72
CA ALA A 349 23.74 -34.20 36.20
C ALA A 349 24.78 -35.36 36.07
N SER A 350 24.41 -36.46 35.42
CA SER A 350 25.15 -37.72 35.41
C SER A 350 26.20 -37.78 34.29
N SER A 351 27.12 -38.75 34.31
CA SER A 351 28.13 -38.87 33.25
C SER A 351 27.50 -39.06 31.86
N ASN A 352 27.95 -38.28 30.86
CA ASN A 352 27.53 -38.42 29.46
C ASN A 352 28.23 -39.59 28.73
N SER A 353 29.04 -40.40 29.42
CA SER A 353 29.84 -41.48 28.80
C SER A 353 29.01 -42.67 28.27
N TYR A 354 27.78 -42.86 28.76
CA TYR A 354 26.92 -44.02 28.46
C TYR A 354 26.72 -44.37 26.98
N THR A 355 26.56 -45.66 26.70
CA THR A 355 26.07 -46.18 25.40
C THR A 355 24.55 -46.23 25.36
N ALA A 356 23.94 -46.32 24.17
CA ALA A 356 22.48 -46.45 24.02
C ALA A 356 21.92 -47.72 24.70
N ALA A 357 22.70 -48.81 24.73
CA ALA A 357 22.32 -50.05 25.38
C ALA A 357 22.30 -49.97 26.92
N GLN A 358 23.07 -49.05 27.51
CA GLN A 358 23.10 -48.82 28.97
C GLN A 358 21.92 -47.97 29.46
N VAL A 359 21.22 -47.21 28.59
CA VAL A 359 20.16 -46.26 29.01
C VAL A 359 19.00 -46.92 29.79
N PRO A 360 18.50 -48.12 29.44
CA PRO A 360 17.51 -48.81 30.26
C PRO A 360 18.00 -49.17 31.67
N GLY A 361 19.28 -49.54 31.82
CA GLY A 361 19.89 -49.80 33.13
C GLY A 361 20.04 -48.52 33.95
N LEU A 362 20.56 -47.47 33.33
CA LEU A 362 20.57 -46.08 33.81
C LEU A 362 19.24 -45.70 34.48
N LEU A 363 18.13 -45.89 33.75
CA LEU A 363 16.79 -45.55 34.24
C LEU A 363 16.32 -46.46 35.39
N ARG A 364 16.67 -47.75 35.39
CA ARG A 364 16.38 -48.67 36.53
C ARG A 364 17.14 -48.26 37.80
N GLY A 365 18.41 -47.86 37.70
CA GLY A 365 19.18 -47.39 38.85
C GLY A 365 18.67 -46.05 39.39
N ILE A 366 18.26 -45.13 38.50
CA ILE A 366 17.58 -43.87 38.88
C ILE A 366 16.24 -44.16 39.57
N TYR A 367 15.46 -45.14 39.07
CA TYR A 367 14.21 -45.58 39.72
C TYR A 367 14.46 -46.15 41.11
N GLU A 368 15.39 -47.11 41.24
CA GLU A 368 15.74 -47.73 42.53
C GLU A 368 16.15 -46.68 43.56
N TYR A 369 17.11 -45.80 43.24
CA TYR A 369 17.53 -44.75 44.16
C TYR A 369 16.39 -43.82 44.58
N HIS A 370 15.51 -43.45 43.64
CA HIS A 370 14.34 -42.62 43.93
C HIS A 370 13.30 -43.31 44.80
N THR A 371 13.00 -44.59 44.57
CA THR A 371 11.94 -45.32 45.31
C THR A 371 12.40 -46.04 46.57
N ARG A 372 13.71 -46.28 46.73
CA ARG A 372 14.30 -46.90 47.91
C ARG A 372 14.06 -46.01 49.15
N PRO A 373 13.62 -46.55 50.31
CA PRO A 373 13.32 -45.75 51.50
C PRO A 373 14.52 -44.93 52.01
N GLU A 374 14.24 -43.74 52.59
CA GLU A 374 15.29 -42.87 53.16
C GLU A 374 16.13 -43.55 54.24
N ALA A 375 15.51 -44.42 55.07
CA ALA A 375 16.21 -45.20 56.09
C ALA A 375 17.28 -46.16 55.52
N ALA A 376 17.16 -46.51 54.24
CA ALA A 376 18.10 -47.31 53.46
C ALA A 376 18.89 -46.43 52.46
N GLY A 377 19.06 -45.13 52.77
CA GLY A 377 19.85 -44.18 51.98
C GLY A 377 19.26 -43.75 50.64
N GLY A 378 18.05 -44.16 50.27
CA GLY A 378 17.35 -43.72 49.06
C GLY A 378 16.52 -42.45 49.27
N ARG A 379 15.58 -42.15 48.36
CA ARG A 379 14.73 -40.95 48.41
C ARG A 379 13.27 -41.18 48.84
N GLY A 380 12.84 -42.42 48.98
CA GLY A 380 11.51 -42.81 49.49
C GLY A 380 10.30 -42.42 48.65
N TRP A 381 10.47 -41.96 47.41
CA TRP A 381 9.39 -41.49 46.54
C TRP A 381 8.50 -42.62 46.01
N CYS A 382 7.26 -42.31 45.63
CA CYS A 382 6.39 -43.30 44.99
C CYS A 382 6.92 -43.81 43.64
N ASP A 383 7.67 -42.97 42.92
CA ASP A 383 8.23 -43.24 41.59
C ASP A 383 9.33 -42.20 41.26
N VAL A 384 10.04 -42.37 40.14
CA VAL A 384 10.98 -41.34 39.64
C VAL A 384 10.34 -39.95 39.59
N GLY A 385 11.13 -38.91 39.88
CA GLY A 385 10.65 -37.54 39.98
C GLY A 385 10.16 -36.91 38.68
N TYR A 386 10.81 -37.20 37.54
CA TYR A 386 10.50 -36.59 36.24
C TYR A 386 9.43 -37.37 35.46
N ASN A 387 8.56 -36.67 34.71
CA ASN A 387 7.56 -37.31 33.85
C ASN A 387 8.19 -38.01 32.63
N PHE A 388 9.26 -37.45 32.06
CA PHE A 388 9.96 -37.98 30.90
C PHE A 388 11.47 -37.83 31.00
N PHE A 389 12.20 -38.75 30.39
CA PHE A 389 13.63 -38.64 30.14
C PHE A 389 13.92 -38.59 28.64
N VAL A 390 15.01 -37.92 28.25
CA VAL A 390 15.54 -37.91 26.87
C VAL A 390 17.03 -38.22 26.91
N ASP A 391 17.49 -39.20 26.13
CA ASP A 391 18.92 -39.52 26.01
C ASP A 391 19.63 -38.70 24.93
N LYS A 392 20.98 -38.69 24.95
CA LYS A 392 21.82 -37.97 23.97
C LYS A 392 21.66 -38.44 22.52
N PHE A 393 21.03 -39.60 22.29
CA PHE A 393 20.73 -40.16 20.98
C PHE A 393 19.36 -39.74 20.45
N GLY A 394 18.51 -39.12 21.29
CA GLY A 394 17.16 -38.70 20.94
C GLY A 394 16.08 -39.74 21.25
N THR A 395 16.36 -40.74 22.09
CA THR A 395 15.29 -41.63 22.58
C THR A 395 14.56 -40.95 23.73
N ILE A 396 13.22 -40.92 23.67
CA ILE A 396 12.34 -40.44 24.74
C ILE A 396 11.87 -41.65 25.55
N TYR A 397 11.91 -41.55 26.88
CA TYR A 397 11.45 -42.58 27.80
C TYR A 397 10.36 -42.03 28.72
N GLU A 398 9.34 -42.83 29.00
CA GLU A 398 8.39 -42.58 30.08
C GLU A 398 9.12 -42.66 31.42
N GLY A 399 9.08 -41.59 32.21
CA GLY A 399 9.58 -41.58 33.58
C GLY A 399 8.46 -42.01 34.54
N ARG A 400 7.92 -41.06 35.29
CA ARG A 400 6.83 -41.28 36.25
C ARG A 400 5.60 -41.88 35.56
N ALA A 401 5.08 -42.96 36.14
CA ALA A 401 3.98 -43.74 35.60
C ALA A 401 2.75 -42.85 35.29
N GLY A 402 2.25 -42.96 34.06
CA GLY A 402 1.12 -42.15 33.60
C GLY A 402 1.51 -40.79 33.00
N GLY A 403 2.80 -40.43 32.92
CA GLY A 403 3.24 -39.19 32.25
C GLY A 403 2.78 -39.09 30.78
N ILE A 404 2.63 -40.24 30.11
CA ILE A 404 2.04 -40.36 28.78
C ILE A 404 0.58 -39.84 28.80
N ASP A 405 -0.32 -40.54 29.50
CA ASP A 405 -1.77 -40.38 29.34
C ASP A 405 -2.44 -39.44 30.36
N GLN A 406 -1.75 -39.04 31.43
CA GLN A 406 -2.31 -38.30 32.56
C GLN A 406 -1.46 -37.06 32.93
N PRO A 407 -2.06 -36.03 33.56
CA PRO A 407 -1.34 -34.91 34.16
C PRO A 407 -0.77 -35.30 35.55
N VAL A 408 0.01 -36.39 35.61
CA VAL A 408 0.60 -36.90 36.86
C VAL A 408 1.64 -35.92 37.40
N ILE A 409 1.59 -35.66 38.71
CA ILE A 409 2.49 -34.74 39.39
C ILE A 409 3.80 -35.47 39.70
N GLY A 410 4.90 -34.82 39.31
CA GLY A 410 6.26 -35.30 39.57
C GLY A 410 6.86 -34.69 40.83
N VAL A 411 8.11 -35.06 41.10
CA VAL A 411 8.92 -34.56 42.22
C VAL A 411 10.26 -34.12 41.66
N HIS A 412 10.24 -33.02 40.90
CA HIS A 412 11.39 -32.55 40.12
C HIS A 412 11.60 -31.02 40.17
N VAL A 413 10.63 -30.26 40.69
CA VAL A 413 10.72 -28.81 40.81
C VAL A 413 9.93 -28.33 42.04
N GLY A 414 10.59 -28.36 43.20
CA GLY A 414 10.05 -27.84 44.46
C GLY A 414 9.39 -26.46 44.30
N GLY A 415 8.25 -26.29 44.96
CA GLY A 415 7.39 -25.10 44.85
C GLY A 415 6.46 -25.10 43.64
N PHE A 416 6.75 -25.87 42.58
CA PHE A 416 6.04 -25.80 41.31
C PHE A 416 5.75 -27.17 40.68
N ASN A 417 5.88 -28.27 41.43
CA ASN A 417 5.63 -29.63 40.94
C ASN A 417 4.21 -29.81 40.35
N SER A 418 3.22 -29.10 40.91
CA SER A 418 1.85 -29.12 40.37
C SER A 418 1.73 -28.32 39.06
N ARG A 419 0.92 -28.83 38.13
CA ARG A 419 0.58 -28.23 36.82
C ARG A 419 1.74 -28.07 35.83
N VAL A 420 2.85 -28.76 36.04
CA VAL A 420 3.97 -28.78 35.07
C VAL A 420 4.21 -30.20 34.53
N ILE A 421 5.13 -30.33 33.58
CA ILE A 421 5.76 -31.60 33.21
C ILE A 421 7.29 -31.47 33.26
N GLY A 422 7.96 -32.40 33.93
CA GLY A 422 9.42 -32.49 33.98
C GLY A 422 9.96 -33.34 32.84
N VAL A 423 10.84 -32.75 32.02
CA VAL A 423 11.58 -33.45 30.96
C VAL A 423 13.07 -33.36 31.28
N SER A 424 13.68 -34.50 31.63
CA SER A 424 15.10 -34.54 32.04
C SER A 424 16.02 -35.11 30.96
N ALA A 425 17.03 -34.33 30.59
CA ALA A 425 18.09 -34.72 29.68
C ALA A 425 19.12 -35.60 30.39
N ILE A 426 19.27 -36.87 29.96
CA ILE A 426 20.21 -37.80 30.60
C ILE A 426 21.65 -37.37 30.29
N GLY A 427 22.40 -37.01 31.34
CA GLY A 427 23.77 -36.50 31.28
C GLY A 427 23.96 -35.17 32.03
N ASN A 428 25.19 -34.65 32.06
CA ASN A 428 25.54 -33.34 32.56
C ASN A 428 25.78 -32.37 31.39
N TYR A 429 24.83 -31.45 31.20
CA TYR A 429 24.90 -30.39 30.18
C TYR A 429 25.35 -29.03 30.73
N GLN A 430 26.12 -29.03 31.83
CA GLN A 430 26.99 -27.91 32.15
C GLN A 430 28.11 -27.86 31.11
N ASP A 431 28.88 -28.95 30.98
CA ASP A 431 30.09 -29.00 30.15
C ASP A 431 29.87 -29.72 28.81
N ALA A 432 29.02 -30.75 28.77
CA ALA A 432 28.77 -31.51 27.55
C ALA A 432 27.88 -30.74 26.54
N PRO A 433 28.13 -30.86 25.23
CA PRO A 433 27.29 -30.26 24.20
C PRO A 433 25.95 -31.01 24.04
N VAL A 434 24.87 -30.27 23.81
CA VAL A 434 23.54 -30.82 23.55
C VAL A 434 23.43 -31.29 22.10
N SER A 435 23.09 -32.56 21.89
CA SER A 435 22.90 -33.10 20.53
C SER A 435 21.61 -32.56 19.89
N ALA A 436 21.62 -32.41 18.57
CA ALA A 436 20.43 -31.99 17.82
C ALA A 436 19.24 -32.97 18.01
N ALA A 437 19.53 -34.27 18.11
CA ALA A 437 18.53 -35.30 18.35
C ALA A 437 17.88 -35.18 19.73
N MET A 438 18.65 -34.87 20.78
CA MET A 438 18.12 -34.57 22.11
C MET A 438 17.24 -33.33 22.10
N ALA A 439 17.74 -32.21 21.55
CA ALA A 439 16.99 -30.95 21.53
C ALA A 439 15.65 -31.08 20.77
N GLU A 440 15.67 -31.73 19.60
CA GLU A 440 14.45 -32.04 18.83
C GLU A 440 13.49 -32.94 19.62
N SER A 441 13.99 -33.95 20.33
CA SER A 441 13.16 -34.89 21.09
C SER A 441 12.51 -34.25 22.32
N ILE A 442 13.23 -33.37 23.01
CA ILE A 442 12.68 -32.50 24.06
C ILE A 442 11.58 -31.60 23.47
N SER A 443 11.80 -31.01 22.30
CA SER A 443 10.77 -30.22 21.62
C SER A 443 9.56 -31.05 21.19
N GLN A 444 9.74 -32.28 20.71
CA GLN A 444 8.63 -33.14 20.28
C GLN A 444 7.75 -33.58 21.47
N ILE A 445 8.34 -34.02 22.59
CA ILE A 445 7.54 -34.44 23.75
C ILE A 445 6.79 -33.27 24.39
N ILE A 446 7.43 -32.10 24.50
CA ILE A 446 6.78 -30.88 25.01
C ILE A 446 5.67 -30.43 24.04
N ALA A 447 5.91 -30.38 22.72
CA ALA A 447 4.91 -29.99 21.73
C ALA A 447 3.68 -30.91 21.75
N TRP A 448 3.88 -32.22 21.89
CA TRP A 448 2.79 -33.18 22.02
C TRP A 448 1.91 -32.88 23.25
N LYS A 449 2.49 -32.82 24.45
CA LYS A 449 1.75 -32.47 25.68
C LYS A 449 1.11 -31.07 25.58
N PHE A 450 1.76 -30.11 24.93
CA PHE A 450 1.22 -28.77 24.71
C PHE A 450 -0.02 -28.78 23.80
N THR A 451 -0.08 -29.63 22.78
CA THR A 451 -1.32 -29.83 22.01
C THR A 451 -2.43 -30.51 22.82
N GLN A 452 -2.10 -31.49 23.69
CA GLN A 452 -3.09 -32.12 24.59
C GLN A 452 -3.71 -31.13 25.58
N HIS A 453 -2.90 -30.22 26.15
CA HIS A 453 -3.31 -29.28 27.20
C HIS A 453 -3.60 -27.85 26.71
N ARG A 454 -3.53 -27.61 25.38
CA ARG A 454 -3.71 -26.30 24.72
C ARG A 454 -2.79 -25.19 25.27
N ILE A 455 -1.52 -25.52 25.47
CA ILE A 455 -0.50 -24.57 25.95
C ILE A 455 0.23 -23.95 24.74
N LEU A 456 0.32 -22.62 24.70
CA LEU A 456 1.11 -21.91 23.70
C LEU A 456 2.58 -21.83 24.12
N ALA A 457 3.49 -22.39 23.33
CA ALA A 457 4.91 -22.13 23.51
C ALA A 457 5.26 -20.68 23.08
N ASN A 458 6.35 -20.14 23.64
CA ASN A 458 6.67 -18.70 23.61
C ASN A 458 5.61 -17.78 24.24
N ALA A 459 4.64 -18.31 24.99
CA ALA A 459 3.80 -17.53 25.91
C ALA A 459 4.34 -17.57 27.35
N ASN A 460 3.92 -16.62 28.17
CA ASN A 460 4.17 -16.61 29.60
C ASN A 460 3.07 -17.34 30.37
N VAL A 461 3.42 -17.88 31.55
CA VAL A 461 2.53 -18.55 32.49
C VAL A 461 2.77 -17.98 33.89
N THR A 462 1.73 -17.81 34.69
CA THR A 462 1.87 -17.48 36.12
C THR A 462 1.52 -18.70 36.96
N LEU A 463 2.48 -19.15 37.77
CA LEU A 463 2.34 -20.24 38.73
C LEU A 463 2.40 -19.68 40.15
N VAL A 464 1.87 -20.42 41.13
CA VAL A 464 1.92 -20.06 42.55
C VAL A 464 2.86 -21.02 43.26
N SER A 465 3.84 -20.49 43.98
CA SER A 465 4.80 -21.28 44.74
C SER A 465 4.12 -22.00 45.92
N GLY A 466 4.38 -23.29 46.09
CA GLY A 466 4.06 -24.04 47.32
C GLY A 466 5.07 -23.83 48.45
N GLY A 467 6.30 -23.39 48.14
CA GLY A 467 7.42 -23.29 49.09
C GLY A 467 8.37 -24.48 49.01
N GLY A 468 9.14 -24.75 50.07
CA GLY A 468 10.18 -25.78 50.06
C GLY A 468 11.47 -25.28 49.40
N ALA A 469 12.08 -26.11 48.52
CA ALA A 469 13.40 -25.87 47.92
C ALA A 469 13.50 -24.63 46.98
N THR A 470 12.39 -24.00 46.64
CA THR A 470 12.33 -22.85 45.73
C THR A 470 12.76 -21.54 46.37
N LYS A 471 13.37 -20.65 45.56
CA LYS A 471 13.74 -19.28 45.96
C LYS A 471 12.53 -18.34 46.15
N PHE A 472 11.31 -18.84 45.99
CA PHE A 472 10.07 -18.07 46.09
C PHE A 472 9.20 -18.58 47.27
N PRO A 473 8.91 -17.76 48.29
CA PRO A 473 8.08 -18.15 49.43
C PRO A 473 6.69 -18.70 49.03
N ALA A 474 6.13 -19.58 49.86
CA ALA A 474 4.80 -20.14 49.66
C ALA A 474 3.72 -19.07 49.44
N GLY A 475 2.84 -19.29 48.47
CA GLY A 475 1.82 -18.33 48.03
C GLY A 475 2.31 -17.25 47.04
N THR A 476 3.60 -17.14 46.76
CA THR A 476 4.13 -16.16 45.80
C THR A 476 3.68 -16.52 44.38
N SER A 477 3.03 -15.58 43.69
CA SER A 477 2.73 -15.71 42.25
C SER A 477 3.93 -15.30 41.41
N VAL A 478 4.46 -16.21 40.60
CA VAL A 478 5.68 -16.04 39.79
C VAL A 478 5.34 -16.26 38.33
N THR A 479 5.86 -15.39 37.45
CA THR A 479 5.65 -15.51 36.00
C THR A 479 6.88 -16.10 35.33
N PHE A 480 6.69 -17.21 34.63
CA PHE A 480 7.71 -17.92 33.85
C PHE A 480 7.37 -17.89 32.36
N ASN A 481 8.31 -18.30 31.52
CA ASN A 481 7.97 -18.81 30.20
C ASN A 481 7.20 -20.13 30.37
N THR A 482 6.25 -20.44 29.47
CA THR A 482 5.56 -21.73 29.42
C THR A 482 6.50 -22.94 29.32
N ILE A 483 7.72 -22.75 28.81
CA ILE A 483 8.82 -23.72 28.93
C ILE A 483 9.96 -23.02 29.67
N PHE A 484 10.31 -23.51 30.85
CA PHE A 484 11.36 -22.92 31.70
C PHE A 484 12.40 -23.96 32.14
N ALA A 485 13.53 -23.50 32.65
CA ALA A 485 14.55 -24.37 33.24
C ALA A 485 14.38 -24.48 34.75
N HIS A 486 14.90 -25.55 35.32
CA HIS A 486 14.95 -25.77 36.77
C HIS A 486 15.52 -24.56 37.54
N ARG A 487 16.65 -24.00 37.07
CA ARG A 487 17.27 -22.76 37.60
C ARG A 487 16.42 -21.49 37.50
N ASP A 488 15.42 -21.43 36.60
CA ASP A 488 14.50 -20.28 36.53
C ASP A 488 13.67 -20.20 37.83
N SER A 489 13.26 -21.36 38.36
CA SER A 489 12.51 -21.51 39.60
C SER A 489 13.37 -21.56 40.88
N GLN A 490 14.56 -22.18 40.86
CA GLN A 490 15.28 -22.58 42.10
C GLN A 490 16.78 -22.32 42.04
N SER A 491 17.49 -22.51 43.16
CA SER A 491 18.94 -22.28 43.28
C SER A 491 19.72 -23.54 42.87
N THR A 492 19.79 -23.81 41.57
CA THR A 492 20.44 -25.01 41.01
C THR A 492 21.18 -24.69 39.71
N ALA A 493 22.21 -25.47 39.39
CA ALA A 493 22.86 -25.43 38.08
C ALA A 493 21.99 -26.07 36.98
N CYS A 494 21.03 -26.93 37.32
CA CYS A 494 20.18 -27.66 36.37
C CYS A 494 19.39 -26.71 35.41
N PRO A 495 19.29 -26.97 34.09
CA PRO A 495 19.72 -28.14 33.34
C PRO A 495 21.17 -28.07 32.79
N GLY A 496 22.04 -27.26 33.41
CA GLY A 496 23.39 -26.97 32.92
C GLY A 496 23.41 -25.90 31.82
N ILE A 497 24.50 -25.14 31.73
CA ILE A 497 24.58 -23.94 30.87
C ILE A 497 24.39 -24.26 29.38
N ASN A 498 24.93 -25.36 28.87
CA ASN A 498 24.81 -25.72 27.46
C ASN A 498 23.37 -26.06 27.05
N LEU A 499 22.55 -26.65 27.94
CA LEU A 499 21.13 -26.92 27.67
C LEU A 499 20.25 -25.71 27.98
N TYR A 500 20.57 -24.94 29.01
CA TYR A 500 19.92 -23.66 29.31
C TYR A 500 20.00 -22.70 28.10
N ASN A 501 21.17 -22.59 27.47
CA ASN A 501 21.38 -21.76 26.28
C ASN A 501 20.57 -22.21 25.05
N ARG A 502 20.08 -23.46 25.00
CA ARG A 502 19.20 -23.97 23.91
C ARG A 502 17.71 -23.80 24.19
N LEU A 503 17.30 -23.25 25.34
CA LEU A 503 15.87 -23.04 25.64
C LEU A 503 15.16 -22.12 24.63
N GLY A 504 15.86 -21.15 24.04
CA GLY A 504 15.32 -20.33 22.95
C GLY A 504 14.94 -21.18 21.73
N ASP A 505 15.88 -22.01 21.25
CA ASP A 505 15.65 -22.95 20.15
C ASP A 505 14.51 -23.92 20.47
N ILE A 506 14.52 -24.50 21.68
CA ILE A 506 13.51 -25.48 22.11
C ILE A 506 12.13 -24.83 22.13
N ARG A 507 11.98 -23.61 22.69
CA ARG A 507 10.71 -22.87 22.70
C ARG A 507 10.24 -22.55 21.27
N ASN A 508 11.13 -22.10 20.40
CA ASN A 508 10.83 -21.80 18.99
C ASN A 508 10.41 -23.06 18.21
N ARG A 509 11.09 -24.19 18.44
CA ARG A 509 10.79 -25.46 17.80
C ARG A 509 9.48 -26.06 18.32
N VAL A 510 9.20 -26.00 19.62
CA VAL A 510 7.87 -26.35 20.17
C VAL A 510 6.80 -25.46 19.55
N ALA A 511 6.99 -24.13 19.50
CA ALA A 511 6.02 -23.23 18.90
C ALA A 511 5.74 -23.55 17.42
N ALA A 512 6.76 -23.94 16.64
CA ALA A 512 6.59 -24.37 15.26
C ALA A 512 5.84 -25.71 15.11
N LEU A 513 5.90 -26.58 16.12
CA LEU A 513 5.20 -27.88 16.14
C LEU A 513 3.77 -27.78 16.70
N SER A 514 3.55 -27.09 17.83
CA SER A 514 2.27 -27.10 18.56
C SER A 514 1.40 -25.87 18.30
N ASN A 515 1.96 -24.66 18.10
CA ASN A 515 1.12 -23.46 18.17
C ASN A 515 0.13 -23.35 16.99
N GLN A 516 0.39 -23.93 15.82
CA GLN A 516 -0.61 -23.98 14.73
C GLN A 516 -1.82 -24.87 15.05
N VAL A 517 -1.66 -25.79 16.01
CA VAL A 517 -2.67 -26.79 16.42
C VAL A 517 -3.41 -26.35 17.70
N VAL A 518 -2.73 -25.62 18.59
CA VAL A 518 -3.29 -25.06 19.83
C VAL A 518 -4.17 -23.83 19.57
N ARG A 519 -3.86 -23.05 18.53
CA ARG A 519 -4.50 -21.77 18.22
C ARG A 519 -5.83 -21.93 17.48
N GLU A 520 -6.78 -21.04 17.77
CA GLU A 520 -8.14 -21.15 17.25
C GLU A 520 -8.34 -20.30 15.99
N SER A 521 -9.03 -20.82 14.98
CA SER A 521 -9.28 -20.08 13.74
C SER A 521 -10.46 -19.09 13.88
N PRO A 522 -10.54 -18.01 13.06
CA PRO A 522 -11.44 -16.90 13.34
C PRO A 522 -12.92 -17.23 13.22
N ILE A 523 -13.71 -16.71 14.16
CA ILE A 523 -15.15 -16.92 14.27
C ILE A 523 -15.93 -15.63 14.01
N GLY A 524 -17.09 -15.75 13.38
CA GLY A 524 -17.90 -14.60 13.01
C GLY A 524 -19.23 -14.95 12.36
N SER A 525 -20.00 -13.92 12.02
CA SER A 525 -21.22 -14.01 11.22
C SER A 525 -21.21 -12.93 10.14
N TRP A 526 -21.76 -13.27 8.97
CA TRP A 526 -21.95 -12.34 7.86
C TRP A 526 -23.45 -12.15 7.62
N ASP A 527 -23.98 -11.18 8.36
CA ASP A 527 -25.41 -10.96 8.54
C ASP A 527 -26.04 -10.42 7.24
N VAL A 528 -25.33 -9.53 6.53
CA VAL A 528 -25.80 -8.92 5.27
C VAL A 528 -24.80 -9.09 4.14
N VAL A 529 -25.33 -9.55 3.01
CA VAL A 529 -24.77 -9.34 1.67
C VAL A 529 -25.90 -8.80 0.81
N ARG A 530 -25.79 -7.59 0.30
CA ARG A 530 -26.80 -6.95 -0.55
C ARG A 530 -26.13 -6.08 -1.61
N GLY A 531 -26.46 -6.30 -2.88
CA GLY A 531 -26.07 -5.39 -3.96
C GLY A 531 -26.82 -4.06 -3.85
N GLY A 532 -26.11 -2.97 -4.09
CA GLY A 532 -26.66 -1.62 -4.23
C GLY A 532 -26.34 -1.07 -5.62
N ASN A 533 -26.33 0.25 -5.74
CA ASN A 533 -25.75 0.93 -6.90
C ASN A 533 -24.23 0.72 -6.87
N SER A 534 -23.64 0.30 -8.00
CA SER A 534 -22.18 0.15 -8.25
C SER A 534 -21.32 -0.60 -7.20
N SER A 535 -21.97 -1.29 -6.26
CA SER A 535 -21.33 -1.85 -5.08
C SER A 535 -22.15 -2.97 -4.43
N VAL A 536 -21.54 -3.65 -3.48
CA VAL A 536 -22.21 -4.60 -2.57
C VAL A 536 -21.93 -4.16 -1.14
N ARG A 537 -22.99 -3.98 -0.34
CA ARG A 537 -22.87 -3.85 1.11
C ARG A 537 -22.69 -5.23 1.75
N VAL A 538 -21.62 -5.36 2.53
CA VAL A 538 -21.24 -6.55 3.29
C VAL A 538 -21.09 -6.16 4.75
N ALA A 539 -21.88 -6.75 5.64
CA ALA A 539 -21.90 -6.41 7.07
C ALA A 539 -22.05 -7.66 7.96
N GLY A 540 -21.53 -7.59 9.18
CA GLY A 540 -21.44 -8.73 10.09
C GLY A 540 -20.55 -8.46 11.31
N TRP A 541 -19.89 -9.51 11.79
CA TRP A 541 -18.84 -9.45 12.80
C TRP A 541 -17.83 -10.58 12.64
N ALA A 542 -16.59 -10.35 13.07
CA ALA A 542 -15.54 -11.35 13.08
C ALA A 542 -14.52 -11.06 14.19
N ARG A 543 -14.11 -12.10 14.92
CA ARG A 543 -13.01 -12.06 15.89
C ARG A 543 -12.17 -13.33 15.80
N ASP A 544 -10.92 -13.24 16.18
CA ASP A 544 -9.99 -14.36 16.23
C ASP A 544 -9.66 -14.61 17.72
N PRO A 545 -9.91 -15.80 18.28
CA PRO A 545 -9.69 -16.05 19.70
C PRO A 545 -8.21 -15.92 20.14
N ASP A 546 -7.25 -15.96 19.21
CA ASP A 546 -5.84 -15.71 19.49
C ASP A 546 -5.55 -14.24 19.87
N THR A 547 -6.44 -13.29 19.55
CA THR A 547 -6.18 -11.85 19.68
C THR A 547 -7.36 -11.04 20.22
N THR A 548 -7.07 -10.05 21.06
CA THR A 548 -8.04 -9.04 21.51
C THR A 548 -8.23 -7.90 20.50
N GLY A 549 -7.45 -7.91 19.40
CA GLY A 549 -7.49 -6.90 18.35
C GLY A 549 -8.59 -7.12 17.31
N ALA A 550 -8.76 -6.12 16.43
CA ALA A 550 -9.63 -6.21 15.28
C ALA A 550 -8.92 -6.95 14.13
N ILE A 551 -9.52 -8.04 13.65
CA ILE A 551 -9.00 -8.80 12.51
C ILE A 551 -9.42 -8.21 11.17
N GLN A 552 -8.77 -8.67 10.10
CA GLN A 552 -9.08 -8.25 8.74
C GLN A 552 -10.10 -9.18 8.09
N VAL A 553 -11.05 -8.59 7.38
CA VAL A 553 -12.10 -9.25 6.59
C VAL A 553 -11.81 -9.02 5.12
N GLU A 554 -11.62 -10.09 4.37
CA GLU A 554 -11.38 -10.09 2.93
C GLU A 554 -12.69 -10.37 2.19
N VAL A 555 -13.03 -9.52 1.22
CA VAL A 555 -14.21 -9.67 0.37
C VAL A 555 -13.76 -9.94 -1.06
N LEU A 556 -14.28 -11.02 -1.65
CA LEU A 556 -14.07 -11.40 -3.03
C LEU A 556 -15.36 -11.20 -3.83
N VAL A 557 -15.24 -10.67 -5.03
CA VAL A 557 -16.32 -10.54 -6.01
C VAL A 557 -15.93 -11.32 -7.27
N ASP A 558 -16.80 -12.23 -7.70
CA ASP A 558 -16.58 -13.18 -8.80
C ASP A 558 -15.23 -13.92 -8.71
N GLY A 559 -14.87 -14.33 -7.48
CA GLY A 559 -13.63 -15.06 -7.17
C GLY A 559 -12.36 -14.20 -7.09
N ARG A 560 -12.43 -12.89 -7.32
CA ARG A 560 -11.30 -11.96 -7.23
C ARG A 560 -11.42 -11.08 -5.98
N LYS A 561 -10.30 -10.84 -5.29
CA LYS A 561 -10.30 -9.93 -4.12
C LYS A 561 -10.70 -8.51 -4.56
N ALA A 562 -11.75 -7.98 -3.94
CA ALA A 562 -12.30 -6.65 -4.22
C ALA A 562 -12.02 -5.66 -3.08
N ALA A 563 -12.00 -6.11 -1.82
CA ALA A 563 -11.67 -5.28 -0.67
C ALA A 563 -11.04 -6.08 0.48
N THR A 564 -10.42 -5.37 1.42
CA THR A 564 -10.00 -5.88 2.73
C THR A 564 -10.17 -4.75 3.75
N PHE A 565 -10.76 -5.04 4.91
CA PHE A 565 -11.05 -4.03 5.96
C PHE A 565 -11.08 -4.63 7.37
N SER A 566 -10.87 -3.78 8.39
CA SER A 566 -10.92 -4.18 9.80
C SER A 566 -12.35 -4.52 10.26
N ALA A 567 -12.46 -5.52 11.14
CA ALA A 567 -13.63 -5.76 11.98
C ALA A 567 -13.47 -5.05 13.33
N ASP A 568 -13.51 -3.72 13.33
CA ASP A 568 -13.25 -2.84 14.50
C ASP A 568 -14.49 -2.05 14.99
N GLN A 569 -15.62 -2.18 14.30
CA GLN A 569 -16.82 -1.40 14.57
C GLN A 569 -17.53 -1.90 15.83
N GLN A 570 -18.10 -0.97 16.60
CA GLN A 570 -18.81 -1.28 17.83
C GLN A 570 -20.18 -1.92 17.53
N ARG A 571 -20.40 -3.13 18.04
CA ARG A 571 -21.71 -3.77 18.17
C ARG A 571 -22.09 -3.98 19.64
N ALA A 572 -23.37 -4.27 19.89
CA ALA A 572 -23.91 -4.54 21.23
C ALA A 572 -23.73 -6.00 21.68
N ASP A 573 -23.68 -6.94 20.72
CA ASP A 573 -23.60 -8.39 20.94
C ASP A 573 -22.15 -8.92 21.04
N VAL A 574 -21.20 -8.26 20.38
CA VAL A 574 -19.80 -8.74 20.26
C VAL A 574 -18.72 -7.68 20.47
N GLY A 575 -19.05 -6.47 20.94
CA GLY A 575 -18.05 -5.42 21.19
C GLY A 575 -17.47 -4.83 19.90
N ARG A 576 -16.17 -4.47 19.91
CA ARG A 576 -15.43 -3.90 18.76
C ARG A 576 -14.94 -4.97 17.77
N HIS A 577 -15.88 -5.80 17.32
CA HIS A 577 -15.63 -6.89 16.35
C HIS A 577 -16.61 -6.86 15.18
N GLY A 578 -17.40 -5.79 15.03
CA GLY A 578 -18.33 -5.60 13.92
C GLY A 578 -17.66 -5.09 12.65
N TYR A 579 -18.32 -5.29 11.52
CA TYR A 579 -17.99 -4.62 10.26
C TYR A 579 -19.26 -4.28 9.45
N ASP A 580 -19.19 -3.18 8.72
CA ASP A 580 -20.15 -2.77 7.70
C ASP A 580 -19.38 -1.97 6.64
N ALA A 581 -19.37 -2.48 5.40
CA ALA A 581 -18.60 -1.91 4.31
C ALA A 581 -19.39 -1.98 2.98
N GLN A 582 -19.23 -0.96 2.14
CA GLN A 582 -19.63 -1.03 0.73
C GLN A 582 -18.39 -1.32 -0.13
N VAL A 583 -18.46 -2.41 -0.89
CA VAL A 583 -17.37 -2.91 -1.73
C VAL A 583 -17.73 -2.63 -3.19
N PRO A 584 -16.93 -1.83 -3.95
CA PRO A 584 -17.20 -1.55 -5.35
C PRO A 584 -17.31 -2.82 -6.19
N ALA A 585 -18.29 -2.88 -7.08
CA ALA A 585 -18.57 -4.04 -7.92
C ALA A 585 -19.20 -3.60 -9.25
N ALA A 586 -18.85 -4.28 -10.35
CA ALA A 586 -19.49 -4.01 -11.63
C ALA A 586 -20.97 -4.41 -11.61
N ALA A 587 -21.82 -3.66 -12.32
CA ALA A 587 -23.26 -3.92 -12.38
C ALA A 587 -23.62 -5.32 -12.90
N GLY A 588 -24.83 -5.79 -12.58
CA GLY A 588 -25.34 -7.13 -12.87
C GLY A 588 -25.23 -8.09 -11.68
N LYS A 589 -25.46 -9.38 -11.95
CA LYS A 589 -25.40 -10.43 -10.93
C LYS A 589 -23.93 -10.76 -10.60
N ARG A 590 -23.58 -10.77 -9.31
CA ARG A 590 -22.23 -11.00 -8.79
C ARG A 590 -22.23 -12.07 -7.71
N VAL A 591 -21.18 -12.89 -7.66
CA VAL A 591 -20.92 -13.84 -6.56
C VAL A 591 -19.99 -13.18 -5.56
N VAL A 592 -20.46 -12.99 -4.33
CA VAL A 592 -19.74 -12.28 -3.27
C VAL A 592 -19.39 -13.26 -2.17
N CYS A 593 -18.10 -13.42 -1.90
CA CYS A 593 -17.58 -14.32 -0.87
C CYS A 593 -16.85 -13.54 0.21
N VAL A 594 -16.92 -14.01 1.45
CA VAL A 594 -16.22 -13.41 2.59
C VAL A 594 -15.26 -14.40 3.22
N ARG A 595 -14.10 -13.90 3.63
CA ARG A 595 -13.06 -14.65 4.34
C ARG A 595 -12.56 -13.83 5.53
N TYR A 596 -12.43 -14.47 6.69
CA TYR A 596 -11.81 -13.87 7.86
C TYR A 596 -10.32 -14.22 7.87
N LEU A 597 -9.46 -13.21 8.02
CA LEU A 597 -8.01 -13.39 8.02
C LEU A 597 -7.50 -13.53 9.46
N ASN A 598 -6.78 -14.62 9.71
CA ASN A 598 -6.24 -15.02 11.00
C ASN A 598 -5.09 -14.09 11.42
N GLN A 599 -5.05 -13.67 12.67
CA GLN A 599 -3.98 -12.88 13.28
C GLN A 599 -3.26 -13.71 14.36
N GLY A 600 -2.81 -14.89 13.97
CA GLY A 600 -2.22 -15.86 14.89
C GLY A 600 -1.78 -17.13 14.19
N GLY A 601 -2.11 -18.27 14.77
CA GLY A 601 -1.99 -19.61 14.18
C GLY A 601 -3.38 -20.15 13.84
N GLY A 602 -3.45 -21.27 13.12
CA GLY A 602 -4.72 -21.71 12.52
C GLY A 602 -4.85 -21.23 11.07
N SER A 603 -6.07 -21.03 10.58
CA SER A 603 -6.34 -20.78 9.16
C SER A 603 -7.39 -19.71 8.89
N ASN A 604 -7.17 -18.93 7.82
CA ASN A 604 -8.11 -17.92 7.30
C ASN A 604 -9.45 -18.56 6.87
N VAL A 605 -10.47 -18.45 7.71
CA VAL A 605 -11.79 -19.07 7.51
C VAL A 605 -12.53 -18.46 6.31
N HIS A 606 -12.90 -19.31 5.36
CA HIS A 606 -13.85 -18.96 4.30
C HIS A 606 -15.28 -19.11 4.81
N VAL A 607 -16.03 -18.00 4.85
CA VAL A 607 -17.35 -17.92 5.50
C VAL A 607 -18.48 -18.37 4.56
N GLY A 608 -18.24 -18.30 3.24
CA GLY A 608 -19.14 -18.72 2.18
C GLY A 608 -19.23 -17.70 1.05
N CYS A 609 -20.13 -17.98 0.10
CA CYS A 609 -20.46 -17.13 -1.05
C CYS A 609 -21.99 -16.92 -1.14
N ARG A 610 -22.43 -15.72 -1.51
CA ARG A 610 -23.84 -15.34 -1.78
C ARG A 610 -23.93 -14.53 -3.06
N GLU A 611 -25.04 -14.65 -3.77
CA GLU A 611 -25.28 -13.86 -4.98
C GLU A 611 -25.89 -12.49 -4.64
N ALA A 612 -25.41 -11.44 -5.30
CA ALA A 612 -25.89 -10.07 -5.16
C ALA A 612 -26.21 -9.48 -6.55
N MET A 613 -27.31 -8.73 -6.67
CA MET A 613 -27.61 -7.95 -7.87
C MET A 613 -27.12 -6.52 -7.68
N VAL A 614 -26.08 -6.13 -8.41
CA VAL A 614 -25.53 -4.78 -8.40
C VAL A 614 -26.23 -3.96 -9.49
N LEU A 615 -26.74 -2.79 -9.14
CA LEU A 615 -27.42 -1.89 -10.07
C LEU A 615 -26.42 -0.98 -10.76
N ALA A 616 -26.66 -0.70 -12.05
CA ALA A 616 -26.00 0.36 -12.79
C ALA A 616 -26.74 1.68 -12.55
N SER A 617 -26.03 2.72 -12.13
CA SER A 617 -26.52 4.10 -12.19
C SER A 617 -25.99 4.77 -13.46
N ASN A 618 -26.75 5.73 -13.99
CA ASN A 618 -26.25 6.66 -15.00
C ASN A 618 -26.41 8.09 -14.44
N PRO A 619 -25.60 9.08 -14.88
CA PRO A 619 -25.74 10.47 -14.48
C PRO A 619 -27.15 11.03 -14.70
N VAL A 620 -27.58 11.90 -13.79
CA VAL A 620 -28.84 12.64 -13.88
C VAL A 620 -28.56 14.14 -13.72
N GLY A 621 -29.26 14.96 -14.49
CA GLY A 621 -29.03 16.40 -14.53
C GLY A 621 -29.94 17.11 -15.53
N VAL A 622 -29.90 18.44 -15.51
CA VAL A 622 -30.75 19.31 -16.35
C VAL A 622 -29.93 20.50 -16.85
N ILE A 623 -30.21 20.93 -18.09
CA ILE A 623 -29.73 22.20 -18.64
C ILE A 623 -30.73 23.30 -18.25
N ASP A 624 -30.32 24.20 -17.35
CA ASP A 624 -31.14 25.30 -16.86
C ASP A 624 -31.18 26.46 -17.88
N THR A 625 -30.03 26.82 -18.47
CA THR A 625 -29.96 27.88 -19.48
C THR A 625 -28.99 27.57 -20.62
N VAL A 626 -29.32 28.09 -21.81
CA VAL A 626 -28.40 28.29 -22.95
C VAL A 626 -28.73 29.65 -23.54
N SER A 627 -27.71 30.48 -23.80
CA SER A 627 -27.84 31.83 -24.35
C SER A 627 -26.63 32.18 -25.23
N SER A 628 -26.72 33.26 -26.02
CA SER A 628 -25.64 33.65 -26.93
C SER A 628 -25.46 35.16 -27.08
N THR A 629 -24.22 35.57 -27.32
CA THR A 629 -23.84 36.89 -27.87
C THR A 629 -23.75 36.80 -29.41
N SER A 630 -23.01 37.70 -30.06
CA SER A 630 -22.63 37.60 -31.48
C SER A 630 -21.51 36.58 -31.77
N SER A 631 -20.77 36.15 -30.74
CA SER A 631 -19.53 35.37 -30.89
C SER A 631 -19.33 34.24 -29.87
N THR A 632 -20.22 34.12 -28.87
CA THR A 632 -20.11 33.17 -27.77
C THR A 632 -21.47 32.58 -27.42
N ILE A 633 -21.50 31.28 -27.11
CA ILE A 633 -22.64 30.60 -26.48
C ILE A 633 -22.27 30.31 -25.02
N SER A 634 -23.16 30.63 -24.09
CA SER A 634 -23.04 30.36 -22.66
C SER A 634 -24.14 29.41 -22.20
N PHE A 635 -23.85 28.57 -21.19
CA PHE A 635 -24.78 27.58 -20.67
C PHE A 635 -24.60 27.33 -19.17
N SER A 636 -25.67 26.88 -18.50
CA SER A 636 -25.65 26.46 -17.10
C SER A 636 -26.64 25.35 -16.80
N GLY A 637 -26.44 24.66 -15.69
CA GLY A 637 -27.28 23.55 -15.25
C GLY A 637 -26.77 22.88 -13.99
N TRP A 638 -27.15 21.62 -13.81
CA TRP A 638 -26.59 20.73 -12.79
C TRP A 638 -26.51 19.29 -13.30
N ALA A 639 -25.57 18.51 -12.77
CA ALA A 639 -25.42 17.09 -13.06
C ALA A 639 -24.77 16.37 -11.87
N ARG A 640 -25.30 15.20 -11.51
CA ARG A 640 -24.73 14.27 -10.52
C ARG A 640 -24.73 12.84 -11.07
N ASP A 641 -23.89 11.98 -10.53
CA ASP A 641 -24.01 10.53 -10.73
C ASP A 641 -24.37 9.88 -9.39
N PRO A 642 -25.43 9.06 -9.28
CA PRO A 642 -25.74 8.33 -8.04
C PRO A 642 -24.61 7.40 -7.57
N ASP A 643 -23.65 7.05 -8.44
CA ASP A 643 -22.44 6.28 -8.08
C ASP A 643 -21.31 7.16 -7.47
N SER A 644 -21.44 8.49 -7.44
CA SER A 644 -20.41 9.42 -6.93
C SER A 644 -20.96 10.57 -6.10
N THR A 645 -20.49 10.66 -4.85
CA THR A 645 -20.73 11.83 -3.96
C THR A 645 -19.94 13.08 -4.38
N SER A 646 -18.91 12.90 -5.21
CA SER A 646 -18.03 13.95 -5.74
C SER A 646 -18.54 14.51 -7.09
N PRO A 647 -18.25 15.79 -7.43
CA PRO A 647 -18.63 16.39 -8.70
C PRO A 647 -18.19 15.58 -9.92
N ILE A 648 -19.10 15.42 -10.89
CA ILE A 648 -18.81 14.71 -12.14
C ILE A 648 -18.38 15.67 -13.26
N ARG A 649 -17.82 15.11 -14.34
CA ARG A 649 -17.50 15.88 -15.55
C ARG A 649 -18.75 16.07 -16.40
N VAL A 650 -18.86 17.24 -17.02
CA VAL A 650 -19.89 17.55 -18.03
C VAL A 650 -19.19 17.93 -19.33
N HIS A 651 -19.47 17.19 -20.41
CA HIS A 651 -18.91 17.45 -21.74
C HIS A 651 -19.92 18.22 -22.59
N ALA A 652 -19.47 19.33 -23.17
CA ALA A 652 -20.27 20.22 -23.99
C ALA A 652 -19.90 20.07 -25.46
N TYR A 653 -20.92 19.88 -26.30
CA TYR A 653 -20.80 19.72 -27.74
C TYR A 653 -21.56 20.84 -28.46
N LEU A 654 -20.98 21.32 -29.56
CA LEU A 654 -21.57 22.28 -30.49
C LEU A 654 -21.68 21.61 -31.87
N ASP A 655 -22.90 21.48 -32.38
CA ASP A 655 -23.20 20.82 -33.66
C ASP A 655 -22.59 19.40 -33.78
N GLY A 656 -22.62 18.66 -32.67
CA GLY A 656 -22.04 17.32 -32.54
C GLY A 656 -20.52 17.26 -32.36
N ARG A 657 -19.81 18.40 -32.37
CA ARG A 657 -18.36 18.48 -32.13
C ARG A 657 -18.05 18.75 -30.66
N PRO A 658 -17.13 18.04 -30.00
CA PRO A 658 -16.74 18.33 -28.62
C PRO A 658 -16.03 19.68 -28.54
N MET A 659 -16.46 20.55 -27.61
CA MET A 659 -15.91 21.90 -27.44
C MET A 659 -15.13 22.04 -26.12
N LEU A 660 -15.72 21.61 -25.00
CA LEU A 660 -15.08 21.68 -23.69
C LEU A 660 -15.62 20.62 -22.73
N ALA A 661 -14.85 20.33 -21.69
CA ALA A 661 -15.22 19.42 -20.61
C ALA A 661 -15.00 20.13 -19.26
N ILE A 662 -16.10 20.41 -18.56
CA ILE A 662 -16.11 21.14 -17.28
C ILE A 662 -16.43 20.20 -16.11
N SER A 663 -16.35 20.73 -14.90
CA SER A 663 -16.71 20.06 -13.65
C SER A 663 -18.08 20.56 -13.17
N ALA A 664 -18.88 19.69 -12.55
CA ALA A 664 -20.14 20.05 -11.90
C ALA A 664 -19.93 20.54 -10.45
N ASP A 665 -18.89 21.33 -10.17
CA ASP A 665 -18.45 21.65 -8.81
C ASP A 665 -19.07 22.92 -8.19
N GLN A 666 -20.05 23.54 -8.84
CA GLN A 666 -20.69 24.76 -8.35
C GLN A 666 -21.80 24.43 -7.32
N PRO A 667 -22.01 25.25 -6.27
CA PRO A 667 -22.99 24.94 -5.22
C PRO A 667 -24.44 24.84 -5.72
N ARG A 668 -25.17 23.79 -5.32
CA ARG A 668 -26.60 23.57 -5.66
C ARG A 668 -27.38 23.03 -4.46
N ALA A 669 -27.80 23.93 -3.58
CA ALA A 669 -28.57 23.60 -2.37
C ALA A 669 -29.97 23.01 -2.68
N ASP A 670 -30.54 23.33 -3.84
CA ASP A 670 -31.75 22.74 -4.38
C ASP A 670 -31.58 21.25 -4.72
N VAL A 671 -30.50 20.90 -5.42
CA VAL A 671 -30.13 19.51 -5.76
C VAL A 671 -29.74 18.73 -4.50
N GLN A 672 -28.97 19.34 -3.59
CA GLN A 672 -28.61 18.71 -2.32
C GLN A 672 -29.85 18.37 -1.48
N LYS A 673 -30.88 19.24 -1.48
CA LYS A 673 -32.14 18.99 -0.75
C LYS A 673 -32.95 17.82 -1.32
N SER A 674 -32.83 17.51 -2.62
CA SER A 674 -33.54 16.39 -3.24
C SER A 674 -32.80 15.04 -3.12
N ALA A 675 -31.49 15.05 -2.84
CA ALA A 675 -30.66 13.84 -2.72
C ALA A 675 -29.62 13.91 -1.58
N PRO A 676 -30.03 14.19 -0.31
CA PRO A 676 -29.12 14.62 0.76
C PRO A 676 -28.09 13.57 1.22
N ASN A 677 -28.33 12.29 0.95
CA ASN A 677 -27.44 11.19 1.33
C ASN A 677 -26.56 10.68 0.17
N GLU A 678 -26.80 11.16 -1.06
CA GLU A 678 -26.17 10.67 -2.29
C GLU A 678 -25.27 11.72 -2.93
N ALA A 679 -25.54 13.00 -2.69
CA ALA A 679 -24.94 14.13 -3.39
C ALA A 679 -24.34 15.14 -2.40
N GLY A 680 -23.04 15.44 -2.53
CA GLY A 680 -22.43 16.59 -1.84
C GLY A 680 -23.05 17.95 -2.24
N PRO A 681 -22.65 19.07 -1.63
CA PRO A 681 -23.26 20.39 -1.87
C PRO A 681 -22.98 21.00 -3.26
N ARG A 682 -22.22 20.31 -4.12
CA ARG A 682 -21.64 20.82 -5.38
C ARG A 682 -21.95 19.88 -6.54
N HIS A 683 -22.97 20.24 -7.34
CA HIS A 683 -23.41 19.53 -8.56
C HIS A 683 -23.80 20.49 -9.69
N GLY A 684 -23.60 21.80 -9.53
CA GLY A 684 -23.91 22.81 -10.53
C GLY A 684 -22.77 22.98 -11.54
N PHE A 685 -23.12 23.34 -12.77
CA PHE A 685 -22.14 23.69 -13.79
C PHE A 685 -22.53 24.98 -14.52
N SER A 686 -21.52 25.70 -15.00
CA SER A 686 -21.68 26.73 -16.02
C SER A 686 -20.42 26.81 -16.89
N GLY A 687 -20.58 27.24 -18.13
CA GLY A 687 -19.50 27.34 -19.09
C GLY A 687 -19.89 28.19 -20.31
N SER A 688 -18.91 28.48 -21.15
CA SER A 688 -19.12 29.17 -22.41
C SER A 688 -18.15 28.66 -23.47
N MET A 689 -18.50 28.89 -24.74
CA MET A 689 -17.73 28.44 -25.90
C MET A 689 -17.89 29.41 -27.07
N PRO A 690 -16.81 29.66 -27.85
CA PRO A 690 -16.89 30.51 -29.03
C PRO A 690 -17.78 29.85 -30.10
N ALA A 691 -18.58 30.67 -30.77
CA ALA A 691 -19.51 30.24 -31.81
C ALA A 691 -19.58 31.30 -32.93
N ARG A 692 -19.96 30.88 -34.14
CA ARG A 692 -20.10 31.78 -35.29
C ARG A 692 -21.56 32.23 -35.40
N ALA A 693 -21.81 33.26 -36.20
CA ALA A 693 -23.17 33.64 -36.56
C ALA A 693 -23.89 32.48 -37.26
N GLY A 694 -25.07 32.10 -36.75
CA GLY A 694 -25.81 30.95 -37.27
C GLY A 694 -26.78 30.31 -36.28
N LYS A 695 -27.47 29.27 -36.75
CA LYS A 695 -28.17 28.32 -35.88
C LYS A 695 -27.17 27.26 -35.41
N HIS A 696 -27.23 26.95 -34.12
CA HIS A 696 -26.31 26.04 -33.45
C HIS A 696 -27.07 25.14 -32.47
N THR A 697 -26.68 23.87 -32.37
CA THR A 697 -27.24 22.93 -31.38
C THR A 697 -26.20 22.63 -30.31
N VAL A 698 -26.51 22.98 -29.06
CA VAL A 698 -25.70 22.66 -27.88
C VAL A 698 -26.21 21.37 -27.24
N CYS A 699 -25.36 20.36 -27.08
CA CYS A 699 -25.69 19.15 -26.33
C CYS A 699 -24.72 18.98 -25.15
N LEU A 700 -25.25 18.73 -23.96
CA LEU A 700 -24.47 18.54 -22.73
C LEU A 700 -24.61 17.09 -22.24
N TYR A 701 -23.49 16.47 -21.87
CA TYR A 701 -23.42 15.08 -21.43
C TYR A 701 -22.82 14.99 -20.02
N GLY A 702 -23.52 14.34 -19.09
CA GLY A 702 -22.96 13.95 -17.81
C GLY A 702 -22.11 12.69 -18.00
N ILE A 703 -20.87 12.72 -17.52
CA ILE A 703 -19.93 11.60 -17.65
C ILE A 703 -20.03 10.69 -16.44
N ASN A 704 -20.17 9.39 -16.69
CA ASN A 704 -20.39 8.37 -15.67
C ASN A 704 -19.15 8.16 -14.80
N VAL A 705 -19.34 7.99 -13.49
CA VAL A 705 -18.30 7.65 -12.51
C VAL A 705 -18.68 6.32 -11.85
N GLY A 706 -18.48 5.22 -12.58
CA GLY A 706 -18.92 3.89 -12.14
C GLY A 706 -19.31 2.98 -13.31
N PRO A 707 -19.97 1.84 -13.01
CA PRO A 707 -20.50 0.91 -14.00
C PRO A 707 -21.85 1.38 -14.58
N GLY A 708 -21.79 2.30 -15.56
CA GLY A 708 -22.98 2.82 -16.25
C GLY A 708 -22.69 3.31 -17.67
N SER A 709 -23.37 4.38 -18.10
CA SER A 709 -23.18 5.05 -19.39
C SER A 709 -23.46 6.55 -19.30
N ASN A 710 -22.69 7.34 -20.06
CA ASN A 710 -22.81 8.80 -20.08
C ASN A 710 -24.22 9.25 -20.53
N THR A 711 -24.87 10.11 -19.75
CA THR A 711 -26.25 10.57 -20.02
C THR A 711 -26.26 11.89 -20.80
N VAL A 712 -27.09 11.97 -21.83
CA VAL A 712 -27.47 13.25 -22.45
C VAL A 712 -28.33 14.04 -21.47
N LEU A 713 -27.78 15.12 -20.88
CA LEU A 713 -28.52 16.02 -19.98
C LEU A 713 -29.55 16.88 -20.73
N GLY A 714 -29.32 17.04 -22.04
CA GLY A 714 -30.23 17.65 -22.99
C GLY A 714 -29.49 18.14 -24.23
N CYS A 715 -30.27 18.54 -25.24
CA CYS A 715 -29.82 19.38 -26.33
C CYS A 715 -30.72 20.62 -26.44
N ARG A 716 -30.16 21.76 -26.82
CA ARG A 716 -30.86 23.04 -27.02
C ARG A 716 -30.35 23.73 -28.28
N ASP A 717 -31.27 24.17 -29.13
CA ASP A 717 -30.92 25.04 -30.24
C ASP A 717 -30.80 26.50 -29.78
N VAL A 718 -29.82 27.20 -30.32
CA VAL A 718 -29.54 28.62 -30.06
C VAL A 718 -29.17 29.31 -31.37
N VAL A 719 -29.43 30.63 -31.47
CA VAL A 719 -29.18 31.41 -32.67
C VAL A 719 -28.24 32.57 -32.34
N VAL A 720 -26.97 32.39 -32.69
CA VAL A 720 -25.93 33.41 -32.59
C VAL A 720 -26.18 34.42 -33.71
N GLN A 721 -26.47 35.67 -33.35
CA GLN A 721 -26.78 36.72 -34.33
C GLN A 721 -25.56 37.62 -34.53
N ASN A 722 -25.15 37.78 -35.80
CA ASN A 722 -24.25 38.85 -36.22
C ASN A 722 -24.94 39.67 -37.32
N LYS A 723 -25.03 40.99 -37.12
CA LYS A 723 -25.74 41.95 -37.97
C LYS A 723 -24.72 42.73 -38.77
N VAL A 724 -24.87 42.70 -40.09
CA VAL A 724 -23.98 43.40 -41.03
C VAL A 724 -23.93 44.90 -40.70
N PRO A 725 -22.72 45.53 -40.66
CA PRO A 725 -22.57 46.96 -40.43
C PRO A 725 -23.39 47.86 -41.37
N ILE A 726 -23.73 49.05 -40.88
CA ILE A 726 -24.52 50.06 -41.60
C ILE A 726 -23.81 51.41 -41.61
N GLY A 727 -24.16 52.29 -42.55
CA GLY A 727 -23.53 53.61 -42.67
C GLY A 727 -23.95 54.36 -43.93
N VAL A 728 -23.44 55.57 -44.10
CA VAL A 728 -23.70 56.44 -45.27
C VAL A 728 -22.44 57.25 -45.63
N ILE A 729 -22.20 57.45 -46.93
CA ILE A 729 -21.27 58.49 -47.43
C ILE A 729 -22.07 59.78 -47.63
N ASP A 730 -21.93 60.72 -46.71
CA ASP A 730 -22.61 62.02 -46.74
C ASP A 730 -21.97 62.96 -47.77
N ARG A 731 -20.64 62.92 -47.94
CA ARG A 731 -19.92 63.71 -48.95
C ARG A 731 -18.72 62.99 -49.54
N ALA A 732 -18.43 63.26 -50.81
CA ALA A 732 -17.14 63.03 -51.45
C ALA A 732 -16.89 64.16 -52.46
N GLU A 733 -15.87 65.00 -52.24
CA GLU A 733 -15.58 66.19 -53.06
C GLU A 733 -14.07 66.39 -53.26
N PRO A 734 -13.60 66.95 -54.39
CA PRO A 734 -12.18 67.17 -54.63
C PRO A 734 -11.66 68.30 -53.72
N VAL A 735 -10.41 68.16 -53.26
CA VAL A 735 -9.70 69.18 -52.47
C VAL A 735 -8.31 69.35 -53.05
N GLY A 736 -8.03 70.53 -53.60
CA GLY A 736 -6.81 70.77 -54.37
C GLY A 736 -6.76 69.94 -55.66
N THR A 737 -5.54 69.66 -56.12
CA THR A 737 -5.25 68.86 -57.31
C THR A 737 -4.75 67.43 -56.99
N ASP A 738 -4.61 67.10 -55.70
CA ASP A 738 -4.00 65.87 -55.18
C ASP A 738 -4.86 65.10 -54.13
N GLY A 739 -6.08 65.58 -53.82
CA GLY A 739 -6.91 64.98 -52.78
C GLY A 739 -8.42 64.95 -53.05
N ILE A 740 -9.11 64.04 -52.35
CA ILE A 740 -10.57 63.99 -52.24
C ILE A 740 -10.92 63.94 -50.75
N ARG A 741 -11.82 64.81 -50.29
CA ARG A 741 -12.38 64.76 -48.94
C ARG A 741 -13.64 63.90 -48.94
N VAL A 742 -13.70 62.93 -48.05
CA VAL A 742 -14.81 61.98 -47.90
C VAL A 742 -15.29 62.02 -46.46
N SER A 743 -16.59 62.25 -46.26
CA SER A 743 -17.19 62.26 -44.92
C SER A 743 -18.52 61.53 -44.87
N GLY A 744 -18.88 61.06 -43.67
CA GLY A 744 -20.02 60.17 -43.47
C GLY A 744 -20.04 59.58 -42.06
N TRP A 745 -20.65 58.40 -41.95
CA TRP A 745 -20.71 57.62 -40.71
C TRP A 745 -20.89 56.13 -40.99
N MET A 746 -20.50 55.29 -40.03
CA MET A 746 -20.79 53.86 -40.03
C MET A 746 -20.75 53.27 -38.61
N LEU A 747 -21.55 52.25 -38.36
CA LEU A 747 -21.57 51.49 -37.10
C LEU A 747 -21.89 50.02 -37.35
N ASP A 748 -21.44 49.17 -36.43
CA ASP A 748 -21.77 47.75 -36.36
C ASP A 748 -22.92 47.58 -35.34
N PRO A 749 -24.11 47.09 -35.74
CA PRO A 749 -25.26 47.02 -34.85
C PRO A 749 -25.12 46.10 -33.63
N ASP A 750 -24.07 45.30 -33.52
CA ASP A 750 -23.84 44.39 -32.39
C ASP A 750 -22.87 44.95 -31.32
N THR A 751 -22.21 46.07 -31.58
CA THR A 751 -21.29 46.73 -30.63
C THR A 751 -21.62 48.21 -30.44
N ASP A 752 -21.20 48.79 -29.31
CA ASP A 752 -21.22 50.23 -29.05
C ASP A 752 -19.89 50.92 -29.48
N ALA A 753 -18.89 50.15 -29.90
CA ALA A 753 -17.57 50.65 -30.29
C ALA A 753 -17.53 51.12 -31.75
N SER A 754 -16.72 52.16 -32.03
CA SER A 754 -16.40 52.61 -33.38
C SER A 754 -15.76 51.50 -34.22
N ILE A 755 -16.07 51.46 -35.53
CA ILE A 755 -15.52 50.46 -36.47
C ILE A 755 -14.60 51.10 -37.52
N SER A 756 -13.82 50.27 -38.24
CA SER A 756 -12.90 50.77 -39.27
C SER A 756 -13.61 51.07 -40.59
N ALA A 757 -13.34 52.26 -41.14
CA ALA A 757 -13.75 52.72 -42.45
C ALA A 757 -12.60 52.57 -43.45
N HIS A 758 -12.77 51.72 -44.46
CA HIS A 758 -11.75 51.46 -45.49
C HIS A 758 -12.12 52.14 -46.81
N PHE A 759 -11.25 53.04 -47.27
CA PHE A 759 -11.43 53.91 -48.43
C PHE A 759 -10.63 53.38 -49.62
N PHE A 760 -11.34 53.06 -50.69
CA PHE A 760 -10.77 52.58 -51.94
C PHE A 760 -10.89 53.68 -53.01
N VAL A 761 -9.84 53.86 -53.81
CA VAL A 761 -9.85 54.69 -55.02
C VAL A 761 -9.55 53.77 -56.21
N ASP A 762 -10.43 53.76 -57.21
CA ASP A 762 -10.37 52.91 -58.41
C ASP A 762 -10.10 51.42 -58.08
N GLY A 763 -10.78 50.92 -57.04
CA GLY A 763 -10.67 49.54 -56.57
C GLY A 763 -9.43 49.21 -55.73
N ARG A 764 -8.55 50.18 -55.44
CA ARG A 764 -7.37 50.00 -54.57
C ARG A 764 -7.57 50.63 -53.21
N LEU A 765 -7.27 49.91 -52.13
CA LEU A 765 -7.30 50.45 -50.76
C LEU A 765 -6.25 51.56 -50.62
N VAL A 766 -6.68 52.79 -50.33
CA VAL A 766 -5.80 53.95 -50.13
C VAL A 766 -5.62 54.27 -48.65
N ARG A 767 -6.66 54.09 -47.83
CA ARG A 767 -6.62 54.41 -46.39
C ARG A 767 -7.63 53.60 -45.59
N GLY A 768 -7.27 53.24 -44.36
CA GLY A 768 -8.21 52.87 -43.30
C GLY A 768 -8.17 53.91 -42.18
N VAL A 769 -9.32 54.25 -41.59
CA VAL A 769 -9.40 55.06 -40.36
C VAL A 769 -10.48 54.48 -39.43
N LEU A 770 -10.35 54.68 -38.12
CA LEU A 770 -11.45 54.41 -37.20
C LEU A 770 -12.55 55.47 -37.40
N ALA A 771 -13.80 55.05 -37.55
CA ALA A 771 -14.95 55.95 -37.65
C ALA A 771 -15.35 56.46 -36.26
N SER A 772 -14.48 57.23 -35.62
CA SER A 772 -14.65 57.72 -34.24
C SER A 772 -15.03 59.19 -34.11
N GLU A 773 -15.31 59.91 -35.21
CA GLU A 773 -15.75 61.31 -35.16
C GLU A 773 -17.17 61.43 -34.59
N ASP A 774 -17.47 62.57 -33.94
CA ASP A 774 -18.73 62.74 -33.22
C ASP A 774 -19.94 62.95 -34.14
N ARG A 775 -20.94 62.07 -34.00
CA ARG A 775 -22.22 62.07 -34.71
C ARG A 775 -23.40 61.88 -33.75
N PRO A 776 -23.79 62.93 -33.00
CA PRO A 776 -24.91 62.86 -32.06
C PRO A 776 -26.27 62.57 -32.74
N ASP A 777 -26.40 62.86 -34.03
CA ASP A 777 -27.56 62.52 -34.85
C ASP A 777 -27.69 60.99 -35.05
N VAL A 778 -26.59 60.33 -35.40
CA VAL A 778 -26.49 58.86 -35.56
C VAL A 778 -26.70 58.17 -34.22
N GLY A 779 -26.00 58.63 -33.17
CA GLY A 779 -26.09 58.04 -31.84
C GLY A 779 -27.49 58.12 -31.23
N ARG A 780 -28.23 59.20 -31.49
CA ARG A 780 -29.64 59.34 -31.07
C ARG A 780 -30.60 58.42 -31.83
N ILE A 781 -30.31 58.08 -33.08
CA ILE A 781 -31.17 57.20 -33.90
C ILE A 781 -30.91 55.72 -33.59
N HIS A 782 -29.64 55.34 -33.42
CA HIS A 782 -29.24 53.93 -33.29
C HIS A 782 -28.92 53.49 -31.86
N GLY A 783 -28.76 54.41 -30.90
CA GLY A 783 -28.54 54.10 -29.48
C GLY A 783 -27.13 53.62 -29.12
N ARG A 784 -26.20 53.59 -30.08
CA ARG A 784 -24.83 53.03 -29.96
C ARG A 784 -23.74 54.03 -29.54
N GLY A 785 -24.10 55.12 -28.86
CA GLY A 785 -23.20 56.27 -28.67
C GLY A 785 -22.98 57.07 -29.96
N SER A 786 -22.19 58.16 -29.92
CA SER A 786 -22.05 59.10 -31.04
C SER A 786 -20.76 58.99 -31.85
N ALA A 787 -19.72 58.31 -31.35
CA ALA A 787 -18.42 58.18 -32.02
C ALA A 787 -18.46 57.14 -33.17
N HIS A 788 -19.18 57.48 -34.25
CA HIS A 788 -19.41 56.63 -35.43
C HIS A 788 -19.21 57.38 -36.76
N GLY A 789 -18.71 58.61 -36.73
CA GLY A 789 -18.45 59.45 -37.90
C GLY A 789 -17.06 59.27 -38.50
N PHE A 790 -16.89 59.70 -39.75
CA PHE A 790 -15.58 59.91 -40.36
C PHE A 790 -15.57 61.17 -41.24
N ASP A 791 -14.43 61.86 -41.27
CA ASP A 791 -14.14 62.93 -42.23
C ASP A 791 -12.64 62.92 -42.54
N VAL A 792 -12.28 62.59 -43.78
CA VAL A 792 -10.89 62.30 -44.16
C VAL A 792 -10.57 62.77 -45.57
N VAL A 793 -9.38 63.34 -45.75
CA VAL A 793 -8.80 63.53 -47.09
C VAL A 793 -7.99 62.29 -47.47
N ILE A 794 -8.29 61.73 -48.63
CA ILE A 794 -7.55 60.63 -49.26
C ILE A 794 -6.83 61.16 -50.51
N PRO A 795 -5.56 60.78 -50.77
CA PRO A 795 -4.87 61.20 -51.99
C PRO A 795 -5.54 60.67 -53.27
N ALA A 796 -5.64 61.54 -54.28
CA ALA A 796 -6.11 61.21 -55.61
C ALA A 796 -5.56 62.22 -56.64
N THR A 797 -5.06 61.72 -57.76
CA THR A 797 -4.51 62.57 -58.84
C THR A 797 -5.57 63.43 -59.54
N ALA A 798 -5.15 64.45 -60.29
CA ALA A 798 -6.01 65.09 -61.28
C ALA A 798 -6.55 64.04 -62.28
N GLY A 799 -7.87 63.91 -62.36
CA GLY A 799 -8.54 62.80 -63.03
C GLY A 799 -9.95 62.54 -62.51
N LYS A 800 -10.63 61.56 -63.13
CA LYS A 800 -11.95 61.09 -62.70
C LYS A 800 -11.79 59.74 -62.00
N HIS A 801 -12.10 59.71 -60.71
CA HIS A 801 -11.85 58.59 -59.81
C HIS A 801 -13.15 58.05 -59.21
N GLU A 802 -13.26 56.73 -59.04
CA GLU A 802 -14.31 56.11 -58.20
C GLU A 802 -13.79 55.91 -56.77
N VAL A 803 -14.44 56.56 -55.81
CA VAL A 803 -14.17 56.40 -54.38
C VAL A 803 -15.24 55.52 -53.76
N CYS A 804 -14.84 54.39 -53.20
CA CYS A 804 -15.73 53.47 -52.47
C CYS A 804 -15.35 53.38 -51.00
N VAL A 805 -16.35 53.30 -50.12
CA VAL A 805 -16.14 53.12 -48.67
C VAL A 805 -16.73 51.78 -48.24
N PHE A 806 -15.95 51.02 -47.49
CA PHE A 806 -16.35 49.77 -46.84
C PHE A 806 -16.29 49.93 -45.33
N ALA A 807 -17.28 49.38 -44.64
CA ALA A 807 -17.24 49.21 -43.19
C ALA A 807 -16.62 47.85 -42.86
N ILE A 808 -15.82 47.78 -41.79
CA ILE A 808 -15.24 46.54 -41.31
C ILE A 808 -16.02 46.04 -40.09
N ASP A 809 -16.54 44.82 -40.19
CA ASP A 809 -17.30 44.13 -39.14
C ASP A 809 -16.39 43.78 -37.96
N SER A 810 -16.87 44.04 -36.72
CA SER A 810 -16.04 43.90 -35.51
C SER A 810 -15.90 42.45 -35.02
N ASN A 811 -16.74 41.54 -35.50
CA ASN A 811 -16.87 40.16 -35.01
C ASN A 811 -16.49 39.10 -36.06
N GLY A 812 -16.04 39.52 -37.25
CA GLY A 812 -15.63 38.63 -38.34
C GLY A 812 -16.73 38.26 -39.33
N GLY A 813 -17.81 39.05 -39.39
CA GLY A 813 -18.82 38.98 -40.44
C GLY A 813 -18.36 39.55 -41.80
N GLY A 814 -19.33 39.78 -42.69
CA GLY A 814 -19.05 40.30 -44.04
C GLY A 814 -18.95 41.82 -44.06
N ASN A 815 -17.80 42.35 -44.49
CA ASN A 815 -17.50 43.79 -44.58
C ASN A 815 -18.31 44.48 -45.71
N PRO A 816 -19.36 45.27 -45.43
CA PRO A 816 -20.25 45.79 -46.47
C PRO A 816 -19.66 47.03 -47.15
N ARG A 817 -19.91 47.15 -48.46
CA ARG A 817 -19.64 48.37 -49.22
C ARG A 817 -20.75 49.40 -48.95
N ILE A 818 -20.47 50.33 -48.05
CA ILE A 818 -21.38 51.42 -47.64
C ILE A 818 -21.79 52.31 -48.81
N GLY A 819 -20.89 52.50 -49.79
CA GLY A 819 -21.25 53.10 -51.07
C GLY A 819 -20.04 53.41 -51.94
N CYS A 820 -20.31 54.00 -53.10
CA CYS A 820 -19.30 54.64 -53.94
C CYS A 820 -19.78 56.02 -54.41
N ARG A 821 -18.83 56.87 -54.77
CA ARG A 821 -19.02 58.19 -55.37
C ARG A 821 -17.97 58.39 -56.45
N THR A 822 -18.36 58.88 -57.62
CA THR A 822 -17.41 59.29 -58.66
C THR A 822 -17.07 60.76 -58.46
N VAL A 823 -15.78 61.06 -58.29
CA VAL A 823 -15.27 62.43 -58.05
C VAL A 823 -14.31 62.78 -59.19
N THR A 824 -14.31 64.04 -59.63
CA THR A 824 -13.35 64.55 -60.62
C THR A 824 -12.49 65.61 -59.97
N VAL A 825 -11.19 65.33 -59.87
CA VAL A 825 -10.15 66.28 -59.45
C VAL A 825 -9.66 66.98 -60.73
N THR A 826 -9.63 68.31 -60.74
CA THR A 826 -9.41 69.11 -61.96
C THR A 826 -8.15 69.95 -61.88
N ASN A 827 -7.39 70.00 -62.98
CA ASN A 827 -6.29 70.94 -63.19
C ASN A 827 -6.79 72.09 -64.07
N ALA A 828 -6.68 73.33 -63.62
CA ALA A 828 -6.96 74.51 -64.45
C ALA A 828 -5.82 74.78 -65.44
N VAL A 829 -5.99 75.78 -66.31
CA VAL A 829 -4.93 76.26 -67.21
C VAL A 829 -4.54 77.67 -66.75
N PRO A 830 -3.24 78.03 -66.65
CA PRO A 830 -2.81 79.36 -66.27
C PRO A 830 -3.41 80.47 -67.15
N ILE A 831 -3.62 81.64 -66.55
CA ILE A 831 -4.16 82.83 -67.22
C ILE A 831 -3.30 84.06 -66.96
N GLY A 832 -3.29 84.98 -67.91
CA GLY A 832 -2.49 86.21 -67.84
C GLY A 832 -2.45 86.95 -69.16
N VAL A 833 -1.72 88.06 -69.20
CA VAL A 833 -1.54 88.86 -70.41
C VAL A 833 -0.21 89.62 -70.38
N ILE A 834 0.33 89.91 -71.56
CA ILE A 834 1.37 90.94 -71.73
C ILE A 834 0.69 92.31 -71.89
N ASP A 835 0.94 93.21 -70.94
CA ASP A 835 0.44 94.58 -70.98
C ASP A 835 1.21 95.39 -72.04
N ALA A 836 2.55 95.35 -72.02
CA ALA A 836 3.38 96.02 -73.01
C ALA A 836 4.73 95.32 -73.26
N VAL A 837 5.28 95.58 -74.46
CA VAL A 837 6.67 95.28 -74.85
C VAL A 837 7.24 96.52 -75.54
N SER A 838 8.41 96.99 -75.12
CA SER A 838 9.07 98.17 -75.70
C SER A 838 10.58 97.97 -75.84
N ALA A 839 11.16 98.47 -76.92
CA ALA A 839 12.60 98.40 -77.19
C ALA A 839 13.28 99.76 -76.92
N SER A 840 14.48 99.73 -76.37
CA SER A 840 15.31 100.90 -76.10
C SER A 840 16.41 101.11 -77.16
N LEU A 841 17.01 102.30 -77.17
CA LEU A 841 18.24 102.59 -77.93
C LEU A 841 19.47 101.81 -77.41
N SER A 842 19.40 101.17 -76.23
CA SER A 842 20.48 100.34 -75.65
C SER A 842 20.37 98.85 -76.02
N ARG A 843 19.56 98.51 -77.04
CA ARG A 843 19.26 97.13 -77.48
C ARG A 843 18.66 96.25 -76.41
N GLU A 844 17.79 96.84 -75.61
CA GLU A 844 17.13 96.22 -74.48
C GLU A 844 15.62 96.28 -74.68
N VAL A 845 14.97 95.13 -74.61
CA VAL A 845 13.51 95.01 -74.75
C VAL A 845 12.93 94.74 -73.37
N ARG A 846 12.13 95.68 -72.87
CA ARG A 846 11.36 95.52 -71.63
C ARG A 846 10.00 94.92 -71.95
N ILE A 847 9.60 93.92 -71.17
CA ILE A 847 8.32 93.24 -71.26
C ILE A 847 7.70 93.15 -69.86
N HIS A 848 6.43 93.55 -69.75
CA HIS A 848 5.69 93.43 -68.50
C HIS A 848 4.22 93.05 -68.72
N GLY A 849 3.63 92.47 -67.69
CA GLY A 849 2.29 91.89 -67.71
C GLY A 849 1.88 91.33 -66.35
N TRP A 850 0.95 90.39 -66.36
CA TRP A 850 0.59 89.60 -65.18
C TRP A 850 0.27 88.15 -65.56
N ALA A 851 0.40 87.24 -64.58
CA ALA A 851 0.09 85.83 -64.71
C ALA A 851 -0.35 85.22 -63.37
N LEU A 852 -1.23 84.23 -63.43
CA LEU A 852 -1.63 83.38 -62.31
C LEU A 852 -2.05 81.99 -62.82
N ASP A 853 -2.08 81.02 -61.92
CA ASP A 853 -2.63 79.69 -62.16
C ASP A 853 -3.76 79.50 -61.12
N PRO A 854 -5.00 79.18 -61.54
CA PRO A 854 -6.10 78.99 -60.60
C PRO A 854 -5.89 77.84 -59.60
N ASP A 855 -5.00 76.89 -59.90
CA ASP A 855 -4.73 75.74 -59.04
C ASP A 855 -3.83 76.06 -57.83
N THR A 856 -3.24 77.27 -57.76
CA THR A 856 -2.36 77.66 -56.64
C THR A 856 -2.49 79.12 -56.19
N SER A 857 -2.27 79.34 -54.90
CA SER A 857 -2.12 80.68 -54.31
C SER A 857 -0.72 81.28 -54.50
N ASP A 858 0.26 80.54 -55.00
CA ASP A 858 1.63 81.02 -55.19
C ASP A 858 1.85 81.81 -56.49
N PRO A 859 2.87 82.69 -56.57
CA PRO A 859 3.24 83.37 -57.81
C PRO A 859 3.82 82.41 -58.85
N VAL A 860 3.21 82.35 -60.03
CA VAL A 860 3.60 81.42 -61.12
C VAL A 860 4.89 81.83 -61.84
N ARG A 861 5.55 80.87 -62.51
CA ARG A 861 6.66 81.19 -63.41
C ARG A 861 6.14 81.68 -64.77
N VAL A 862 6.86 82.62 -65.35
CA VAL A 862 6.65 83.14 -66.71
C VAL A 862 7.94 82.95 -67.50
N HIS A 863 7.84 82.34 -68.69
CA HIS A 863 8.98 82.16 -69.60
C HIS A 863 8.80 83.09 -70.81
N VAL A 864 9.80 83.94 -71.04
CA VAL A 864 9.89 84.89 -72.15
C VAL A 864 10.74 84.30 -73.27
N TYR A 865 10.24 84.42 -74.50
CA TYR A 865 10.86 83.93 -75.74
C TYR A 865 11.04 85.06 -76.73
N VAL A 866 12.14 85.08 -77.47
CA VAL A 866 12.39 85.99 -78.60
C VAL A 866 12.60 85.19 -79.88
N ASP A 867 11.87 85.53 -80.93
CA ASP A 867 11.85 84.85 -82.23
C ASP A 867 11.63 83.31 -82.12
N GLY A 868 10.93 82.88 -81.06
CA GLY A 868 10.66 81.48 -80.73
C GLY A 868 11.70 80.80 -79.81
N ILE A 869 12.82 81.45 -79.49
CA ILE A 869 13.89 80.91 -78.64
C ILE A 869 13.65 81.34 -77.18
N PRO A 870 13.67 80.42 -76.19
CA PRO A 870 13.54 80.79 -74.77
C PRO A 870 14.72 81.68 -74.34
N THR A 871 14.43 82.89 -73.85
CA THR A 871 15.44 83.91 -73.52
C THR A 871 15.57 84.14 -72.02
N GLN A 872 14.46 84.10 -71.26
CA GLN A 872 14.50 84.29 -69.81
C GLN A 872 13.31 83.61 -69.12
N GLY A 873 13.55 82.98 -67.97
CA GLY A 873 12.49 82.62 -67.02
C GLY A 873 12.48 83.59 -65.83
N LEU A 874 11.30 83.96 -65.36
CA LEU A 874 11.09 84.74 -64.14
C LEU A 874 9.82 84.30 -63.41
N THR A 875 9.55 84.88 -62.24
CA THR A 875 8.32 84.65 -61.47
C THR A 875 7.40 85.87 -61.61
N ALA A 876 6.09 85.66 -61.61
CA ALA A 876 5.07 86.71 -61.59
C ALA A 876 4.91 87.31 -60.17
N ASP A 877 6.02 87.70 -59.54
CA ASP A 877 6.11 88.11 -58.14
C ASP A 877 5.85 89.61 -57.88
N ARG A 878 5.67 90.44 -58.92
CA ARG A 878 5.46 91.89 -58.79
C ARG A 878 4.05 92.20 -58.29
N MET A 879 3.90 93.31 -57.57
CA MET A 879 2.61 93.72 -57.02
C MET A 879 1.63 94.18 -58.12
N ARG A 880 0.54 93.44 -58.26
CA ARG A 880 -0.64 93.70 -59.11
C ARG A 880 -1.91 93.45 -58.30
N SER A 881 -2.13 94.30 -57.30
CA SER A 881 -3.29 94.26 -56.40
C SER A 881 -4.63 94.47 -57.12
N ASP A 882 -4.60 95.08 -58.30
CA ASP A 882 -5.72 95.15 -59.25
C ASP A 882 -6.16 93.74 -59.72
N ILE A 883 -5.20 92.90 -60.08
CA ILE A 883 -5.43 91.53 -60.57
C ILE A 883 -5.76 90.58 -59.42
N GLY A 884 -4.99 90.61 -58.32
CA GLY A 884 -5.23 89.76 -57.15
C GLY A 884 -6.67 89.88 -56.62
N ARG A 885 -7.18 91.12 -56.53
CA ARG A 885 -8.56 91.40 -56.10
C ARG A 885 -9.63 90.87 -57.07
N ILE A 886 -9.36 90.79 -58.37
CA ILE A 886 -10.32 90.27 -59.36
C ILE A 886 -10.48 88.74 -59.22
N TYR A 887 -9.40 88.02 -58.98
CA TYR A 887 -9.38 86.55 -58.93
C TYR A 887 -9.43 85.96 -57.52
N GLY A 888 -9.54 86.78 -56.47
CA GLY A 888 -9.58 86.32 -55.07
C GLY A 888 -8.23 85.81 -54.55
N LEU A 889 -7.13 86.21 -55.17
CA LEU A 889 -5.77 85.71 -54.93
C LEU A 889 -4.83 86.80 -54.42
N GLY A 890 -3.67 86.39 -53.89
CA GLY A 890 -2.65 87.30 -53.36
C GLY A 890 -2.17 88.33 -54.40
N PRO A 891 -1.71 89.53 -53.98
CA PRO A 891 -1.42 90.65 -54.89
C PRO A 891 -0.13 90.47 -55.72
N MET A 892 0.68 89.44 -55.47
CA MET A 892 1.96 89.19 -56.15
C MET A 892 1.69 88.37 -57.42
N ARG A 893 1.38 89.04 -58.53
CA ARG A 893 0.91 88.45 -59.81
C ARG A 893 1.46 89.12 -61.07
N GLY A 894 2.20 90.21 -60.95
CA GLY A 894 2.80 90.92 -62.08
C GLY A 894 4.16 90.35 -62.46
N PHE A 895 4.56 90.48 -63.72
CA PHE A 895 5.94 90.24 -64.15
C PHE A 895 6.45 91.46 -64.92
N ASP A 896 7.72 91.79 -64.77
CA ASP A 896 8.37 92.93 -65.43
C ASP A 896 9.87 92.64 -65.53
N THR A 897 10.41 92.61 -66.74
CA THR A 897 11.83 92.32 -66.99
C THR A 897 12.33 92.98 -68.26
N SER A 898 13.65 93.15 -68.35
CA SER A 898 14.37 93.61 -69.53
C SER A 898 15.33 92.55 -70.01
N ILE A 899 15.33 92.30 -71.32
CA ILE A 899 16.25 91.38 -72.00
C ILE A 899 17.03 92.12 -73.09
N ARG A 900 18.34 91.84 -73.24
CA ARG A 900 19.08 92.29 -74.41
C ARG A 900 18.68 91.46 -75.63
N VAL A 901 18.49 92.12 -76.76
CA VAL A 901 18.08 91.51 -78.02
C VAL A 901 18.82 92.17 -79.17
N ASP A 902 19.26 91.38 -80.15
CA ASP A 902 19.91 91.91 -81.34
C ASP A 902 18.98 92.83 -82.15
N SER A 903 19.57 93.85 -82.79
CA SER A 903 18.86 94.82 -83.62
C SER A 903 18.05 94.17 -84.75
N GLY A 904 17.03 94.89 -85.25
CA GLY A 904 16.09 94.43 -86.25
C GLY A 904 14.68 94.21 -85.71
N ARG A 905 13.80 93.62 -86.54
CA ARG A 905 12.41 93.31 -86.18
C ARG A 905 12.36 91.97 -85.44
N ARG A 906 11.81 91.97 -84.21
CA ARG A 906 11.83 90.86 -83.26
C ARG A 906 10.43 90.56 -82.74
N VAL A 907 10.10 89.28 -82.54
CA VAL A 907 8.84 88.83 -81.93
C VAL A 907 9.11 88.36 -80.51
N VAL A 908 8.56 89.04 -79.51
CA VAL A 908 8.68 88.65 -78.11
C VAL A 908 7.36 88.07 -77.62
N CYS A 909 7.42 86.87 -77.03
CA CYS A 909 6.28 86.16 -76.47
C CYS A 909 6.52 85.83 -74.99
N ALA A 910 5.46 85.67 -74.21
CA ALA A 910 5.55 85.21 -72.83
C ALA A 910 4.53 84.08 -72.58
N TYR A 911 4.95 83.05 -71.85
CA TYR A 911 4.10 81.93 -71.43
C TYR A 911 4.06 81.86 -69.90
N ALA A 912 2.87 81.72 -69.30
CA ALA A 912 2.76 81.26 -67.93
C ALA A 912 2.98 79.75 -67.88
N ILE A 913 3.74 79.31 -66.89
CA ILE A 913 4.06 77.91 -66.65
C ILE A 913 3.08 77.38 -65.61
N ASP A 914 2.46 76.25 -65.94
CA ASP A 914 1.50 75.52 -65.12
C ASP A 914 2.18 74.99 -63.85
N ALA A 915 1.57 75.24 -62.69
CA ALA A 915 2.14 74.90 -61.38
C ALA A 915 1.95 73.42 -61.04
N SER A 916 0.91 72.79 -61.57
CA SER A 916 0.51 71.40 -61.30
C SER A 916 1.04 70.41 -62.36
N GLY A 917 1.63 70.91 -63.44
CA GLY A 917 2.26 70.10 -64.51
C GLY A 917 1.39 69.91 -65.76
N GLY A 918 0.29 70.65 -65.87
CA GLY A 918 -0.60 70.69 -67.02
C GLY A 918 -0.08 71.54 -68.19
N ARG A 919 -0.95 72.38 -68.77
CA ARG A 919 -0.69 73.04 -70.06
C ARG A 919 -0.31 74.51 -69.88
N ASN A 920 0.99 74.80 -70.01
CA ASN A 920 1.53 76.15 -70.12
C ASN A 920 0.74 77.04 -71.10
N ALA A 921 0.42 78.27 -70.69
CA ALA A 921 -0.47 79.17 -71.40
C ALA A 921 0.27 80.34 -72.05
N LEU A 922 -0.01 80.62 -73.33
CA LEU A 922 0.55 81.77 -74.05
C LEU A 922 -0.16 83.07 -73.60
N LEU A 923 0.56 83.95 -72.91
CA LEU A 923 0.08 85.27 -72.46
C LEU A 923 0.04 86.30 -73.59
N GLY A 924 0.68 85.96 -74.72
CA GLY A 924 0.65 86.69 -75.98
C GLY A 924 2.01 86.79 -76.63
N CYS A 925 2.03 87.45 -77.79
CA CYS A 925 3.24 87.89 -78.47
C CYS A 925 3.07 89.36 -78.92
N ARG A 926 4.18 90.08 -79.05
CA ARG A 926 4.27 91.42 -79.64
C ARG A 926 5.47 91.48 -80.56
N THR A 927 5.37 92.20 -81.68
CA THR A 927 6.51 92.53 -82.53
C THR A 927 7.07 93.89 -82.12
N VAL A 928 8.38 93.99 -81.91
CA VAL A 928 9.10 95.25 -81.72
C VAL A 928 10.20 95.40 -82.77
N VAL A 929 10.68 96.62 -82.98
CA VAL A 929 11.89 96.90 -83.77
C VAL A 929 12.95 97.41 -82.80
N VAL A 930 14.07 96.68 -82.72
CA VAL A 930 15.22 96.99 -81.88
C VAL A 930 16.25 97.78 -82.71
N PRO A 931 16.69 98.97 -82.28
CA PRO A 931 17.68 99.81 -82.98
C PRO A 931 19.08 99.17 -83.18
#